data_AF-A0A202DP13-F1
#
_entry.id   AF-A0A202DP13-F1
#
_cell.length_a   1.000
_cell.length_b   1.000
_cell.length_c   1.000
_cell.angle_alpha   90.00
_cell.angle_beta   90.00
_cell.angle_gamma   90.00
#
_symmetry.space_group_name_H-M   'P 1'
#
loop_
_entity.id
_entity.type
_entity.pdbx_description
1 polymer ?
#
loop_
_entity_poly.entity_id
_entity_poly.type
_entity_poly.pdbx_seq_one_letter_code
_entity_poly.pdbx_strand_id
1 'polypeptide(L)'
;MSEVEIQPIREKSVKTPDYYITHLNALIEIKSVHDYKETKRMAQISAILNKLDKSLKDNPKSKSITGFYMVSLPPRITKLKDNDYKDFANQILNDISQGKTESEFRENKLEINLLNSESNDIIITQSPSGGFVDPALTIHENIRDLLSVANEQLSFNFKKEKPKKIILFENRYPFGDRIHEFVQALSYSYEFLLQMNNIDSIWVQNKRQMNYVHTLIYDRAFLQTYDKNTLEVSEKNKDLLQKWFVPLSRLGDNHQDKLFSVVRKFIQNHKASDIFPDKYVRQEIVKMGEWLISKKRIGESCWLIDRFIDDPDPEIPAEDNDENDNRYHNEIIEGKDISIITTVLGHLAWVIQKLTVHKEHIEKAFSYTLKLTKHNNLYVKLESLIPLIEISARRSWLDKASYKTFHKLVFDLLSNYGQYPAIAKRLCHVFYHFKEITSSEAVKVLNTLRISSESAPLFIYFSIFRKKHFSHQEPYDPSGPIKCMEDVIFQTTGNRNLQRSIAWQFWRILQNNRDVFDDLKQYVPLLLKGPHDGTIYQHIKSIIDEWFDREPSTCKVWTIELLRKVEEYSKLKGPQDFFESNKLFEHLANHAPETFVTCFKSILKSHQNGMYVGNIDGIINSTEQIKDPELKKSIQKDISLLKQPK
;
A
#
# COMPACT_ATOMS: atom_id res chain seq x y z
N MET A 1 16.50 -48.67 9.35
CA MET A 1 15.31 -48.00 9.91
C MET A 1 14.75 -48.94 10.96
N SER A 2 14.78 -48.55 12.24
CA SER A 2 14.13 -49.30 13.31
C SER A 2 12.62 -49.29 13.07
N GLU A 3 11.97 -50.45 13.11
CA GLU A 3 10.51 -50.53 13.00
C GLU A 3 9.85 -49.76 14.15
N VAL A 4 8.96 -48.84 13.79
CA VAL A 4 8.16 -48.07 14.74
C VAL A 4 6.91 -48.87 15.08
N GLU A 5 6.86 -49.41 16.28
CA GLU A 5 5.66 -50.10 16.77
C GLU A 5 4.58 -49.08 17.17
N ILE A 6 3.42 -49.16 16.50
CA ILE A 6 2.23 -48.36 16.76
C ILE A 6 1.09 -49.31 17.16
N GLN A 7 0.55 -49.13 18.36
CA GLN A 7 -0.52 -49.94 18.90
C GLN A 7 -1.84 -49.14 18.89
N PRO A 8 -2.89 -49.59 18.17
CA PRO A 8 -4.20 -48.95 18.25
C PRO A 8 -4.86 -49.23 19.61
N ILE A 9 -5.47 -48.22 20.22
CA ILE A 9 -6.21 -48.38 21.48
C ILE A 9 -7.70 -48.46 21.15
N ARG A 10 -8.33 -49.60 21.46
CA ARG A 10 -9.75 -49.85 21.19
C ARG A 10 -10.43 -50.40 22.45
N GLU A 11 -10.80 -49.52 23.38
CA GLU A 11 -11.65 -49.90 24.50
C GLU A 11 -13.09 -49.43 24.25
N LYS A 12 -14.01 -50.40 24.12
CA LYS A 12 -15.44 -50.08 24.00
C LYS A 12 -15.90 -49.51 25.35
N SER A 13 -16.61 -48.38 25.32
CA SER A 13 -17.22 -47.64 26.46
C SER A 13 -16.41 -46.52 27.14
N VAL A 14 -15.14 -46.29 26.77
CA VAL A 14 -14.32 -45.19 27.31
C VAL A 14 -13.83 -44.31 26.16
N LYS A 15 -13.77 -42.98 26.36
CA LYS A 15 -13.08 -42.08 25.43
C LYS A 15 -11.58 -42.33 25.53
N THR A 16 -11.01 -43.04 24.56
CA THR A 16 -9.59 -43.37 24.49
C THR A 16 -8.88 -42.58 23.41
N PRO A 17 -7.54 -42.41 23.50
CA PRO A 17 -6.74 -41.93 22.39
C PRO A 17 -6.70 -42.97 21.26
N ASP A 18 -6.38 -42.55 20.03
CA ASP A 18 -6.31 -43.46 18.88
C ASP A 18 -5.15 -44.46 18.94
N TYR A 19 -3.95 -43.99 19.33
CA TYR A 19 -2.71 -44.78 19.24
C TYR A 19 -1.82 -44.64 20.46
N TYR A 20 -1.03 -45.69 20.70
CA TYR A 20 0.16 -45.66 21.54
C TYR A 20 1.40 -45.98 20.69
N ILE A 21 2.43 -45.14 20.79
CA ILE A 21 3.71 -45.35 20.10
C ILE A 21 4.74 -45.81 21.13
N THR A 22 5.19 -47.07 21.00
CA THR A 22 6.05 -47.72 22.00
C THR A 22 7.38 -46.99 22.20
N HIS A 23 8.08 -46.66 21.11
CA HIS A 23 9.42 -46.07 21.17
C HIS A 23 9.44 -44.61 21.65
N LEU A 24 8.33 -43.87 21.52
CA LEU A 24 8.18 -42.52 22.05
C LEU A 24 7.59 -42.50 23.47
N ASN A 25 7.11 -43.65 23.95
CA ASN A 25 6.22 -43.75 25.10
C ASN A 25 5.13 -42.67 25.06
N ALA A 26 4.35 -42.64 23.98
CA ALA A 26 3.41 -41.56 23.71
C ALA A 26 2.01 -42.06 23.34
N LEU A 27 0.98 -41.43 23.93
CA LEU A 27 -0.41 -41.54 23.51
C LEU A 27 -0.71 -40.44 22.49
N ILE A 28 -1.31 -40.81 21.37
CA ILE A 28 -1.61 -39.89 20.27
C ILE A 28 -3.10 -39.93 19.98
N GLU A 29 -3.71 -38.76 20.00
CA GLU A 29 -5.05 -38.52 19.48
C GLU A 29 -4.94 -37.76 18.15
N ILE A 30 -5.53 -38.29 17.08
CA ILE A 30 -5.52 -37.68 15.77
C ILE A 30 -6.82 -36.92 15.54
N LYS A 31 -6.71 -35.65 15.17
CA LYS A 31 -7.85 -34.81 14.80
C LYS A 31 -7.66 -34.26 13.40
N SER A 32 -8.54 -34.59 12.47
CA SER A 32 -8.49 -34.01 11.13
C SER A 32 -9.07 -32.60 11.13
N VAL A 33 -8.34 -31.64 10.58
CA VAL A 33 -8.76 -30.25 10.47
C VAL A 33 -9.32 -30.01 9.08
N HIS A 34 -10.62 -29.72 9.03
CA HIS A 34 -11.38 -29.51 7.80
C HIS A 34 -12.20 -28.23 7.92
N ASP A 35 -12.50 -27.60 6.80
CA ASP A 35 -13.63 -26.67 6.74
C ASP A 35 -14.90 -27.47 6.46
N TYR A 36 -15.58 -27.91 7.51
CA TYR A 36 -16.81 -28.70 7.37
C TYR A 36 -17.92 -27.91 6.67
N LYS A 37 -17.97 -26.58 6.87
CA LYS A 37 -18.98 -25.72 6.26
C LYS A 37 -18.74 -25.66 4.75
N GLU A 38 -17.51 -25.38 4.33
CA GLU A 38 -17.18 -25.29 2.90
C GLU A 38 -17.19 -26.65 2.21
N THR A 39 -16.72 -27.71 2.87
CA THR A 39 -16.80 -29.07 2.32
C THR A 39 -18.25 -29.49 2.09
N LYS A 40 -19.15 -29.22 3.04
CA LYS A 40 -20.58 -29.50 2.91
C LYS A 40 -21.22 -28.65 1.80
N ARG A 41 -20.84 -27.38 1.71
CA ARG A 41 -21.28 -26.46 0.63
C ARG A 41 -20.83 -26.98 -0.73
N MET A 42 -19.55 -27.32 -0.90
CA MET A 42 -18.98 -27.85 -2.15
C MET A 42 -19.62 -29.18 -2.55
N ALA A 43 -19.88 -30.09 -1.59
CA ALA A 43 -20.60 -31.33 -1.86
C ALA A 43 -22.04 -31.07 -2.33
N GLN A 44 -22.74 -30.09 -1.74
CA GLN A 44 -24.08 -29.69 -2.17
C GLN A 44 -24.07 -29.08 -3.57
N ILE A 45 -23.14 -28.18 -3.86
CA ILE A 45 -22.98 -27.55 -5.19
C ILE A 45 -22.65 -28.61 -6.23
N SER A 46 -21.69 -29.49 -5.97
CA SER A 46 -21.34 -30.60 -6.87
C SER A 46 -22.54 -31.49 -7.16
N ALA A 47 -23.37 -31.81 -6.15
CA ALA A 47 -24.59 -32.57 -6.36
C ALA A 47 -25.63 -31.84 -7.24
N ILE A 48 -25.76 -30.52 -7.09
CA ILE A 48 -26.64 -29.68 -7.92
C ILE A 48 -26.12 -29.65 -9.36
N LEU A 49 -24.83 -29.35 -9.56
CA LEU A 49 -24.18 -29.30 -10.86
C LEU A 49 -24.32 -30.62 -11.61
N ASN A 50 -24.01 -31.75 -10.96
CA ASN A 50 -24.12 -33.08 -11.57
C ASN A 50 -25.57 -33.44 -11.97
N LYS A 51 -26.56 -33.07 -11.15
CA LYS A 51 -27.97 -33.32 -11.47
C LYS A 51 -28.48 -32.44 -12.62
N LEU A 52 -28.03 -31.18 -12.68
CA LEU A 52 -28.43 -30.25 -13.72
C LEU A 52 -27.76 -30.58 -15.05
N ASP A 53 -26.46 -30.92 -15.04
CA ASP A 53 -25.71 -31.42 -16.20
C ASP A 53 -26.37 -32.67 -16.79
N LYS A 54 -26.72 -33.63 -15.93
CA LYS A 54 -27.49 -34.80 -16.35
C LYS A 54 -28.84 -34.42 -16.97
N SER A 55 -29.57 -33.50 -16.35
CA SER A 55 -30.89 -33.06 -16.85
C SER A 55 -30.80 -32.31 -18.18
N LEU A 56 -29.71 -31.58 -18.44
CA LEU A 56 -29.43 -30.97 -19.74
C LEU A 56 -29.11 -32.03 -20.80
N LYS A 57 -28.22 -32.97 -20.50
CA LYS A 57 -27.81 -34.05 -21.42
C LYS A 57 -28.96 -34.99 -21.79
N ASP A 58 -29.82 -35.30 -20.82
CA ASP A 58 -31.01 -36.14 -21.04
C ASP A 58 -32.12 -35.39 -21.81
N ASN A 59 -32.04 -34.07 -21.95
CA ASN A 59 -33.03 -33.26 -22.65
C ASN A 59 -32.82 -33.31 -24.17
N PRO A 60 -33.82 -33.73 -24.98
CA PRO A 60 -33.69 -33.79 -26.44
C PRO A 60 -33.30 -32.47 -27.10
N LYS A 61 -33.70 -31.33 -26.52
CA LYS A 61 -33.39 -29.98 -27.05
C LYS A 61 -31.91 -29.61 -26.94
N SER A 62 -31.13 -30.29 -26.09
CA SER A 62 -29.69 -30.02 -25.97
C SER A 62 -28.94 -30.33 -27.27
N LYS A 63 -29.39 -31.34 -28.03
CA LYS A 63 -28.79 -31.75 -29.31
C LYS A 63 -29.00 -30.74 -30.44
N SER A 64 -29.95 -29.82 -30.30
CA SER A 64 -30.22 -28.75 -31.27
C SER A 64 -29.48 -27.45 -30.98
N ILE A 65 -28.75 -27.36 -29.86
CA ILE A 65 -27.96 -26.19 -29.53
C ILE A 65 -26.63 -26.23 -30.31
N THR A 66 -26.33 -25.14 -31.01
CA THR A 66 -25.06 -24.90 -31.68
C THR A 66 -24.24 -23.88 -30.88
N GLY A 67 -23.02 -24.25 -30.48
CA GLY A 67 -22.12 -23.46 -29.66
C GLY A 67 -21.71 -24.17 -28.37
N PHE A 68 -20.55 -23.78 -27.84
CA PHE A 68 -20.03 -24.13 -26.54
C PHE A 68 -20.42 -23.04 -25.53
N TYR A 69 -21.37 -23.35 -24.65
CA TYR A 69 -21.88 -22.40 -23.67
C TYR A 69 -21.38 -22.73 -22.27
N MET A 70 -20.99 -21.71 -21.53
CA MET A 70 -20.75 -21.79 -20.10
C MET A 70 -21.90 -21.09 -19.37
N VAL A 71 -22.62 -21.86 -18.55
CA VAL A 71 -23.72 -21.36 -17.71
C VAL A 71 -23.24 -21.28 -16.28
N SER A 72 -23.10 -20.05 -15.76
CA SER A 72 -22.58 -19.81 -14.42
C SER A 72 -23.72 -19.64 -13.43
N LEU A 73 -23.78 -20.53 -12.43
CA LEU A 73 -24.74 -20.48 -11.33
C LEU A 73 -24.29 -19.50 -10.24
N PRO A 74 -25.22 -18.82 -9.55
CA PRO A 74 -24.85 -17.96 -8.45
C PRO A 74 -24.24 -18.76 -7.28
N PRO A 75 -23.40 -18.12 -6.45
CA PRO A 75 -22.67 -18.80 -5.38
C PRO A 75 -23.55 -19.36 -4.26
N ARG A 76 -24.83 -18.97 -4.19
CA ARG A 76 -25.79 -19.36 -3.14
C ARG A 76 -27.02 -20.06 -3.72
N ILE A 77 -26.82 -21.05 -4.59
CA ILE A 77 -27.93 -21.87 -5.09
C ILE A 77 -28.40 -22.88 -4.03
N THR A 78 -29.70 -22.90 -3.76
CA THR A 78 -30.33 -23.88 -2.85
C THR A 78 -30.65 -25.18 -3.56
N LYS A 79 -30.67 -26.29 -2.81
CA LYS A 79 -31.04 -27.61 -3.34
C LYS A 79 -32.44 -27.59 -3.97
N LEU A 80 -32.53 -27.99 -5.23
CA LEU A 80 -33.77 -28.09 -5.99
C LEU A 80 -34.46 -29.45 -5.78
N LYS A 81 -35.79 -29.53 -5.98
CA LYS A 81 -36.51 -30.83 -6.05
C LYS A 81 -36.25 -31.49 -7.40
N ASP A 82 -36.42 -32.81 -7.52
CA ASP A 82 -36.03 -33.54 -8.74
C ASP A 82 -36.77 -33.06 -10.01
N ASN A 83 -38.05 -32.68 -9.91
CA ASN A 83 -38.79 -32.10 -11.05
C ASN A 83 -38.26 -30.71 -11.46
N ASP A 84 -37.74 -29.94 -10.49
CA ASP A 84 -37.25 -28.58 -10.74
C ASP A 84 -35.97 -28.59 -11.59
N TYR A 85 -35.14 -29.65 -11.54
CA TYR A 85 -33.93 -29.74 -12.40
C TYR A 85 -34.28 -29.85 -13.89
N LYS A 86 -35.39 -30.53 -14.23
CA LYS A 86 -35.85 -30.65 -15.61
C LYS A 86 -36.39 -29.31 -16.12
N ASP A 87 -37.19 -28.64 -15.31
CA ASP A 87 -37.70 -27.30 -15.62
C ASP A 87 -36.57 -26.30 -15.78
N PHE A 88 -35.56 -26.40 -14.91
CA PHE A 88 -34.39 -25.53 -14.95
C PHE A 88 -33.53 -25.77 -16.21
N ALA A 89 -33.27 -27.03 -16.55
CA ALA A 89 -32.58 -27.40 -17.79
C ALA A 89 -33.33 -26.90 -19.04
N ASN A 90 -34.67 -27.03 -19.06
CA ASN A 90 -35.51 -26.51 -20.14
C ASN A 90 -35.39 -24.98 -20.27
N GLN A 91 -35.37 -24.26 -19.15
CA GLN A 91 -35.23 -22.80 -19.13
C GLN A 91 -33.89 -22.37 -19.72
N ILE A 92 -32.78 -22.99 -19.28
CA ILE A 92 -31.43 -22.73 -19.81
C ILE A 92 -31.40 -22.93 -21.34
N LEU A 93 -31.92 -24.05 -21.84
CA LEU A 93 -31.91 -24.36 -23.27
C LEU A 93 -32.77 -23.39 -24.10
N ASN A 94 -33.93 -22.99 -23.58
CA ASN A 94 -34.75 -21.97 -24.22
C ASN A 94 -34.03 -20.61 -24.26
N ASP A 95 -33.37 -20.20 -23.18
CA ASP A 95 -32.69 -18.91 -23.10
C ASP A 95 -31.45 -18.85 -24.00
N ILE A 96 -30.68 -19.94 -24.09
CA ILE A 96 -29.60 -20.11 -25.07
C ILE A 96 -30.16 -19.99 -26.49
N SER A 97 -31.27 -20.67 -26.80
CA SER A 97 -31.89 -20.63 -28.13
C SER A 97 -32.41 -19.24 -28.52
N GLN A 98 -32.69 -18.39 -27.53
CA GLN A 98 -33.11 -17.00 -27.70
C GLN A 98 -31.93 -16.01 -27.73
N GLY A 99 -30.69 -16.49 -27.63
CA GLY A 99 -29.49 -15.66 -27.63
C GLY A 99 -29.32 -14.79 -26.39
N LYS A 100 -29.90 -15.19 -25.25
CA LYS A 100 -29.77 -14.43 -24.00
C LYS A 100 -28.40 -14.66 -23.36
N THR A 101 -27.84 -13.60 -22.80
CA THR A 101 -26.62 -13.64 -21.98
C THR A 101 -26.91 -13.83 -20.49
N GLU A 102 -28.18 -13.72 -20.09
CA GLU A 102 -28.64 -13.90 -18.72
C GLU A 102 -29.92 -14.75 -18.69
N SER A 103 -30.06 -15.57 -17.65
CA SER A 103 -31.26 -16.37 -17.38
C SER A 103 -31.65 -16.23 -15.92
N GLU A 104 -32.93 -16.40 -15.60
CA GLU A 104 -33.42 -16.35 -14.23
C GLU A 104 -34.30 -17.55 -13.92
N PHE A 105 -34.02 -18.23 -12.82
CA PHE A 105 -34.83 -19.34 -12.33
C PHE A 105 -35.04 -19.24 -10.82
N ARG A 106 -36.29 -19.02 -10.40
CA ARG A 106 -36.70 -18.89 -8.98
C ARG A 106 -35.71 -18.01 -8.19
N GLU A 107 -35.54 -16.77 -8.66
CA GLU A 107 -34.68 -15.73 -8.07
C GLU A 107 -33.16 -15.95 -8.20
N ASN A 108 -32.72 -17.03 -8.85
CA ASN A 108 -31.31 -17.26 -9.17
C ASN A 108 -31.00 -16.69 -10.56
N LYS A 109 -30.20 -15.62 -10.60
CA LYS A 109 -29.66 -15.07 -11.85
C LYS A 109 -28.46 -15.89 -12.32
N LEU A 110 -28.48 -16.24 -13.60
CA LEU A 110 -27.48 -17.01 -14.30
C LEU A 110 -26.82 -16.16 -15.37
N GLU A 111 -25.53 -16.39 -15.57
CA GLU A 111 -24.80 -15.84 -16.71
C GLU A 111 -24.58 -16.93 -17.75
N ILE A 112 -24.91 -16.64 -19.01
CA ILE A 112 -24.76 -17.55 -20.14
C ILE A 112 -23.72 -16.93 -21.08
N ASN A 113 -22.58 -17.59 -21.19
CA ASN A 113 -21.47 -17.13 -22.01
C ASN A 113 -21.22 -18.10 -23.16
N LEU A 114 -21.34 -17.64 -24.40
CA LEU A 114 -20.88 -18.38 -25.57
C LEU A 114 -19.35 -18.27 -25.65
N LEU A 115 -18.67 -19.41 -25.51
CA LEU A 115 -17.20 -19.49 -25.52
C LEU A 115 -16.66 -19.84 -26.92
N ASN A 116 -17.39 -20.63 -27.71
CA ASN A 116 -17.03 -20.98 -29.08
C ASN A 116 -18.30 -21.34 -29.88
N SER A 117 -18.41 -20.91 -31.13
CA SER A 117 -19.55 -21.23 -32.02
C SER A 117 -19.48 -22.60 -32.71
N GLU A 118 -18.33 -23.28 -32.70
CA GLU A 118 -18.07 -24.48 -33.52
C GLU A 118 -18.30 -25.82 -32.80
N SER A 119 -18.54 -25.80 -31.50
CA SER A 119 -18.80 -27.00 -30.68
C SER A 119 -20.28 -27.06 -30.26
N ASN A 120 -20.77 -28.21 -29.78
CA ASN A 120 -22.14 -28.39 -29.31
C ASN A 120 -22.13 -28.91 -27.88
N ASP A 121 -21.79 -28.05 -26.92
CA ASP A 121 -21.66 -28.47 -25.52
C ASP A 121 -22.06 -27.35 -24.56
N ILE A 122 -22.57 -27.73 -23.39
CA ILE A 122 -23.02 -26.80 -22.36
C ILE A 122 -22.40 -27.23 -21.05
N ILE A 123 -21.51 -26.42 -20.51
CA ILE A 123 -20.92 -26.65 -19.20
C ILE A 123 -21.58 -25.75 -18.19
N ILE A 124 -21.95 -26.32 -17.04
CA ILE A 124 -22.46 -25.57 -15.90
C ILE A 124 -21.33 -25.40 -14.91
N THR A 125 -21.08 -24.16 -14.50
CA THR A 125 -20.09 -23.80 -13.49
C THR A 125 -20.77 -23.01 -12.37
N GLN A 126 -20.04 -22.74 -11.29
CA GLN A 126 -20.47 -21.78 -10.29
C GLN A 126 -19.64 -20.51 -10.45
N SER A 127 -20.30 -19.34 -10.42
CA SER A 127 -19.61 -18.07 -10.36
C SER A 127 -18.76 -18.00 -9.08
N PRO A 128 -17.48 -17.60 -9.16
CA PRO A 128 -16.63 -17.51 -7.98
C PRO A 128 -17.24 -16.50 -6.99
N SER A 129 -17.50 -16.94 -5.75
CA SER A 129 -17.80 -15.99 -4.67
C SER A 129 -16.49 -15.37 -4.21
N GLY A 130 -16.25 -14.12 -4.61
CA GLY A 130 -15.19 -13.30 -4.02
C GLY A 130 -15.46 -13.13 -2.52
N GLY A 131 -14.54 -13.60 -1.69
CA GLY A 131 -14.54 -13.40 -0.25
C GLY A 131 -13.14 -13.60 0.30
N PHE A 132 -12.71 -12.74 1.20
CA PHE A 132 -11.48 -12.96 1.96
C PHE A 132 -11.73 -14.10 2.96
N VAL A 133 -10.93 -15.16 2.88
CA VAL A 133 -10.92 -16.23 3.88
C VAL A 133 -9.94 -15.82 4.97
N ASP A 134 -10.32 -16.00 6.23
CA ASP A 134 -9.41 -15.95 7.38
C ASP A 134 -9.10 -17.39 7.81
N PRO A 135 -7.97 -17.97 7.35
CA PRO A 135 -7.67 -19.36 7.64
C PRO A 135 -7.53 -19.65 9.13
N ALA A 136 -6.97 -18.71 9.90
CA ALA A 136 -6.76 -18.91 11.33
C ALA A 136 -8.08 -18.97 12.09
N LEU A 137 -9.03 -18.08 11.76
CA LEU A 137 -10.36 -18.12 12.35
C LEU A 137 -11.12 -19.39 11.95
N THR A 138 -11.09 -19.77 10.68
CA THR A 138 -11.72 -21.01 10.22
C THR A 138 -11.11 -22.23 10.91
N ILE A 139 -9.78 -22.32 11.01
CA ILE A 139 -9.12 -23.41 11.76
C ILE A 139 -9.60 -23.42 13.21
N HIS A 140 -9.60 -22.27 13.89
CA HIS A 140 -10.05 -22.16 15.27
C HIS A 140 -11.48 -22.67 15.48
N GLU A 141 -12.43 -22.22 14.66
CA GLU A 141 -13.83 -22.67 14.72
C GLU A 141 -13.94 -24.19 14.58
N ASN A 142 -13.10 -24.80 13.76
CA ASN A 142 -13.13 -26.24 13.51
C ASN A 142 -12.33 -27.08 14.52
N ILE A 143 -11.36 -26.50 15.25
CA ILE A 143 -10.55 -27.23 16.24
C ILE A 143 -10.97 -26.99 17.69
N ARG A 144 -11.67 -25.90 18.01
CA ARG A 144 -11.97 -25.51 19.41
C ARG A 144 -12.63 -26.64 20.20
N ASP A 145 -13.66 -27.25 19.64
CA ASP A 145 -14.39 -28.32 20.31
C ASP A 145 -13.57 -29.63 20.29
N LEU A 146 -12.76 -29.85 19.25
CA LEU A 146 -11.86 -31.00 19.14
C LEU A 146 -10.76 -30.99 20.21
N LEU A 147 -10.27 -29.82 20.62
CA LEU A 147 -9.30 -29.69 21.70
C LEU A 147 -9.86 -30.18 23.04
N SER A 148 -11.13 -29.86 23.34
CA SER A 148 -11.82 -30.32 24.54
C SER A 148 -12.00 -31.84 24.54
N VAL A 149 -12.49 -32.38 23.42
CA VAL A 149 -12.69 -33.83 23.25
C VAL A 149 -11.36 -34.59 23.36
N ALA A 150 -10.30 -34.08 22.74
CA ALA A 150 -8.97 -34.69 22.81
C ALA A 150 -8.36 -34.63 24.23
N ASN A 151 -8.58 -33.53 24.97
CA ASN A 151 -8.13 -33.43 26.37
C ASN A 151 -8.81 -34.46 27.28
N GLU A 152 -10.07 -34.79 27.00
CA GLU A 152 -10.79 -35.86 27.70
C GLU A 152 -10.30 -37.24 27.28
N GLN A 153 -10.12 -37.51 25.98
CA GLN A 153 -9.58 -38.80 25.49
C GLN A 153 -8.18 -39.07 26.04
N LEU A 154 -7.30 -38.07 26.04
CA LEU A 154 -5.95 -38.20 26.58
C LEU A 154 -5.91 -38.23 28.11
N SER A 155 -7.03 -38.06 28.82
CA SER A 155 -7.10 -38.34 30.25
C SER A 155 -6.96 -39.83 30.58
N PHE A 156 -7.09 -40.70 29.57
CA PHE A 156 -6.99 -42.16 29.69
C PHE A 156 -5.75 -42.62 30.47
N ASN A 157 -6.00 -43.47 31.46
CA ASN A 157 -4.96 -44.01 32.33
C ASN A 157 -4.35 -45.28 31.72
N PHE A 158 -3.31 -45.10 30.91
CA PHE A 158 -2.63 -46.21 30.25
C PHE A 158 -1.64 -46.90 31.19
N LYS A 159 -1.62 -48.24 31.16
CA LYS A 159 -0.93 -49.11 32.15
C LYS A 159 0.61 -48.98 32.22
N LYS A 160 1.24 -48.22 31.33
CA LYS A 160 2.70 -48.02 31.28
C LYS A 160 3.11 -46.74 32.02
N GLU A 161 4.41 -46.59 32.31
CA GLU A 161 4.96 -45.36 32.90
C GLU A 161 4.51 -44.12 32.12
N LYS A 162 3.98 -43.12 32.84
CA LYS A 162 3.33 -41.88 32.36
C LYS A 162 3.69 -41.49 30.91
N PRO A 163 2.89 -41.92 29.91
CA PRO A 163 3.20 -41.64 28.52
C PRO A 163 3.00 -40.16 28.20
N LYS A 164 3.78 -39.64 27.24
CA LYS A 164 3.58 -38.30 26.69
C LYS A 164 2.25 -38.24 25.95
N LYS A 165 1.46 -37.20 26.16
CA LYS A 165 0.11 -37.05 25.62
C LYS A 165 0.09 -36.02 24.49
N ILE A 166 -0.23 -36.47 23.28
CA ILE A 166 -0.04 -35.70 22.04
C ILE A 166 -1.36 -35.60 21.26
N ILE A 167 -1.69 -34.39 20.81
CA ILE A 167 -2.62 -34.22 19.68
C ILE A 167 -1.81 -34.14 18.39
N LEU A 168 -2.23 -34.88 17.38
CA LEU A 168 -1.81 -34.70 16.01
C LEU A 168 -2.95 -34.12 15.17
N PHE A 169 -2.85 -32.86 14.77
CA PHE A 169 -3.75 -32.26 13.80
C PHE A 169 -3.33 -32.67 12.39
N GLU A 170 -4.16 -33.49 11.75
CA GLU A 170 -4.02 -33.81 10.34
C GLU A 170 -4.63 -32.68 9.51
N ASN A 171 -3.79 -31.86 8.88
CA ASN A 171 -4.28 -30.73 8.10
C ASN A 171 -4.90 -31.20 6.78
N ARG A 172 -6.22 -31.06 6.67
CA ARG A 172 -6.99 -31.32 5.45
C ARG A 172 -7.72 -30.05 4.98
N TYR A 173 -7.35 -28.90 5.51
CA TYR A 173 -7.88 -27.60 5.11
C TYR A 173 -6.94 -26.96 4.08
N PRO A 174 -7.35 -26.82 2.81
CA PRO A 174 -6.46 -26.40 1.73
C PRO A 174 -5.95 -24.97 1.87
N PHE A 175 -6.68 -24.10 2.58
CA PHE A 175 -6.28 -22.72 2.83
C PHE A 175 -5.49 -22.53 4.13
N GLY A 176 -5.26 -23.62 4.89
CA GLY A 176 -4.51 -23.63 6.13
C GLY A 176 -3.09 -24.16 5.95
N ASP A 177 -2.41 -23.89 4.84
CA ASP A 177 -1.14 -24.55 4.53
C ASP A 177 0.05 -23.99 5.35
N ARG A 178 -0.16 -22.88 6.06
CA ARG A 178 0.89 -22.18 6.82
C ARG A 178 0.79 -22.47 8.31
N ILE A 179 1.91 -22.83 8.92
CA ILE A 179 1.97 -23.15 10.35
C ILE A 179 1.52 -21.97 11.23
N HIS A 180 1.79 -20.73 10.83
CA HIS A 180 1.39 -19.57 11.62
C HIS A 180 -0.13 -19.42 11.75
N GLU A 181 -0.92 -19.93 10.80
CA GLU A 181 -2.39 -19.89 10.85
C GLU A 181 -2.91 -20.81 11.95
N PHE A 182 -2.31 -22.00 12.11
CA PHE A 182 -2.61 -22.90 13.22
C PHE A 182 -2.21 -22.33 14.58
N VAL A 183 -1.04 -21.68 14.66
CA VAL A 183 -0.60 -21.06 15.92
C VAL A 183 -1.50 -19.89 16.28
N GLN A 184 -1.87 -19.06 15.30
CA GLN A 184 -2.86 -17.99 15.48
C GLN A 184 -4.24 -18.55 15.90
N ALA A 185 -4.69 -19.65 15.29
CA ALA A 185 -5.94 -20.33 15.67
C ALA A 185 -5.92 -20.85 17.12
N LEU A 186 -4.78 -21.40 17.55
CA LEU A 186 -4.57 -21.80 18.95
C LEU A 186 -4.58 -20.60 19.90
N SER A 187 -4.05 -19.45 19.49
CA SER A 187 -4.01 -18.25 20.34
C SER A 187 -5.41 -17.72 20.71
N TYR A 188 -6.42 -17.95 19.87
CA TYR A 188 -7.81 -17.62 20.22
C TYR A 188 -8.35 -18.48 21.37
N SER A 189 -7.69 -19.60 21.68
CA SER A 189 -7.99 -20.48 22.82
C SER A 189 -6.92 -20.40 23.92
N TYR A 190 -6.15 -19.31 23.99
CA TYR A 190 -4.98 -19.21 24.90
C TYR A 190 -5.29 -19.59 26.36
N GLU A 191 -6.34 -19.01 26.96
CA GLU A 191 -6.74 -19.31 28.34
C GLU A 191 -7.13 -20.79 28.54
N PHE A 192 -7.82 -21.37 27.56
CA PHE A 192 -8.17 -22.78 27.60
C PHE A 192 -6.91 -23.66 27.55
N LEU A 193 -5.94 -23.33 26.68
CA LEU A 193 -4.68 -24.04 26.56
C LEU A 193 -3.89 -24.04 27.88
N LEU A 194 -3.90 -22.94 28.65
CA LEU A 194 -3.26 -22.87 29.97
C LEU A 194 -3.88 -23.83 31.00
N GLN A 195 -5.18 -24.08 30.89
CA GLN A 195 -5.95 -24.93 31.81
C GLN A 195 -5.91 -26.43 31.42
N MET A 196 -5.37 -26.77 30.25
CA MET A 196 -5.32 -28.15 29.77
C MET A 196 -4.28 -29.00 30.51
N ASN A 197 -4.77 -30.04 31.19
CA ASN A 197 -3.95 -30.91 32.05
C ASN A 197 -3.54 -32.23 31.40
N ASN A 198 -4.17 -32.62 30.28
CA ASN A 198 -3.93 -33.92 29.67
C ASN A 198 -3.18 -33.85 28.35
N ILE A 199 -2.72 -32.68 27.91
CA ILE A 199 -2.04 -32.53 26.61
C ILE A 199 -0.68 -31.89 26.81
N ASP A 200 0.38 -32.65 26.51
CA ASP A 200 1.76 -32.17 26.62
C ASP A 200 2.16 -31.37 25.39
N SER A 201 1.76 -31.80 24.19
CA SER A 201 2.11 -31.13 22.94
C SER A 201 1.08 -31.31 21.85
N ILE A 202 0.98 -30.33 20.95
CA ILE A 202 0.15 -30.38 19.74
C ILE A 202 1.06 -30.24 18.52
N TRP A 203 0.86 -31.13 17.56
CA TRP A 203 1.60 -31.19 16.30
C TRP A 203 0.65 -31.00 15.13
N VAL A 204 1.14 -30.41 14.05
CA VAL A 204 0.42 -30.35 12.76
C VAL A 204 1.14 -31.21 11.75
N GLN A 205 0.39 -32.09 11.10
CA GLN A 205 0.84 -32.87 9.96
C GLN A 205 0.38 -32.18 8.67
N ASN A 206 1.35 -31.76 7.86
CA ASN A 206 1.12 -31.22 6.53
C ASN A 206 1.66 -32.17 5.47
N LYS A 207 0.90 -32.38 4.39
CA LYS A 207 1.38 -33.11 3.22
C LYS A 207 2.20 -32.17 2.33
N ARG A 208 3.47 -32.49 2.11
CA ARG A 208 4.35 -31.80 1.15
C ARG A 208 4.81 -32.80 0.09
N GLN A 209 4.32 -32.63 -1.13
CA GLN A 209 4.55 -33.58 -2.23
C GLN A 209 4.11 -35.01 -1.82
N MET A 210 5.05 -35.96 -1.78
CA MET A 210 4.83 -37.36 -1.41
C MET A 210 5.08 -37.65 0.08
N ASN A 211 5.55 -36.67 0.87
CA ASN A 211 5.95 -36.85 2.27
C ASN A 211 5.05 -36.06 3.25
N TYR A 212 4.99 -36.54 4.49
CA TYR A 212 4.33 -35.85 5.59
C TYR A 212 5.37 -35.15 6.47
N VAL A 213 5.14 -33.86 6.74
CA VAL A 213 5.96 -33.06 7.65
C VAL A 213 5.16 -32.79 8.92
N HIS A 214 5.77 -33.08 10.07
CA HIS A 214 5.16 -32.93 11.39
C HIS A 214 5.82 -31.76 12.10
N THR A 215 5.05 -30.73 12.45
CA THR A 215 5.56 -29.53 13.10
C THR A 215 4.96 -29.38 14.48
N LEU A 216 5.81 -29.27 15.50
CA LEU A 216 5.38 -28.91 16.86
C LEU A 216 4.89 -27.46 16.84
N ILE A 217 3.65 -27.23 17.28
CA ILE A 217 3.05 -25.89 17.33
C ILE A 217 2.63 -25.47 18.74
N TYR A 218 2.59 -26.39 19.70
CA TYR A 218 2.32 -26.08 21.09
C TYR A 218 3.00 -27.09 22.00
N ASP A 219 3.53 -26.59 23.10
CA ASP A 219 4.03 -27.38 24.21
C ASP A 219 3.56 -26.76 25.52
N ARG A 220 3.03 -27.59 26.42
CA ARG A 220 2.44 -27.12 27.67
C ARG A 220 3.47 -26.43 28.56
N ALA A 221 4.66 -27.01 28.69
CA ALA A 221 5.70 -26.46 29.53
C ALA A 221 6.17 -25.10 28.99
N PHE A 222 6.30 -24.97 27.66
CA PHE A 222 6.56 -23.68 27.01
C PHE A 222 5.48 -22.65 27.37
N LEU A 223 4.20 -22.95 27.14
CA LEU A 223 3.13 -21.96 27.34
C LEU A 223 3.00 -21.55 28.82
N GLN A 224 3.09 -22.50 29.75
CA GLN A 224 3.00 -22.24 31.19
C GLN A 224 4.19 -21.45 31.72
N THR A 225 5.41 -21.74 31.26
CA THR A 225 6.60 -21.00 31.70
C THR A 225 6.68 -19.63 31.02
N TYR A 226 6.20 -19.48 29.79
CA TYR A 226 5.99 -18.16 29.18
C TYR A 226 4.99 -17.34 29.99
N ASP A 227 3.83 -17.91 30.35
CA ASP A 227 2.79 -17.19 31.06
C ASP A 227 3.25 -16.74 32.46
N LYS A 228 4.07 -17.57 33.13
CA LYS A 228 4.72 -17.24 34.41
C LYS A 228 5.97 -16.37 34.28
N ASN A 229 6.38 -16.01 33.06
CA ASN A 229 7.63 -15.28 32.77
C ASN A 229 8.89 -15.96 33.32
N THR A 230 8.93 -17.30 33.31
CA THR A 230 10.05 -18.14 33.75
C THR A 230 10.61 -19.00 32.61
N LEU A 231 10.38 -18.61 31.35
CA LEU A 231 10.80 -19.39 30.19
C LEU A 231 12.34 -19.43 30.10
N GLU A 232 12.90 -20.63 30.01
CA GLU A 232 14.35 -20.83 29.83
C GLU A 232 14.78 -20.89 28.37
N VAL A 233 16.02 -20.49 28.10
CA VAL A 233 16.59 -20.51 26.75
C VAL A 233 16.93 -21.95 26.37
N SER A 234 16.24 -22.49 25.37
CA SER A 234 16.51 -23.80 24.77
C SER A 234 16.10 -23.79 23.30
N GLU A 235 16.67 -24.67 22.47
CA GLU A 235 16.33 -24.74 21.04
C GLU A 235 14.83 -24.95 20.79
N LYS A 236 14.20 -25.82 21.58
CA LYS A 236 12.76 -26.05 21.53
C LYS A 236 11.96 -24.78 21.85
N ASN A 237 12.35 -24.05 22.90
CA ASN A 237 11.65 -22.83 23.29
C ASN A 237 11.90 -21.69 22.30
N LYS A 238 13.07 -21.63 21.66
CA LYS A 238 13.37 -20.68 20.57
C LYS A 238 12.45 -20.91 19.37
N ASP A 239 12.32 -22.16 18.92
CA ASP A 239 11.43 -22.53 17.81
C ASP A 239 9.96 -22.20 18.11
N LEU A 240 9.48 -22.56 19.30
CA LEU A 240 8.12 -22.24 19.73
C LEU A 240 7.89 -20.73 19.90
N LEU A 241 8.85 -20.01 20.48
CA LEU A 241 8.75 -18.55 20.64
C LEU A 241 8.64 -17.85 19.28
N GLN A 242 9.42 -18.25 18.27
CA GLN A 242 9.31 -17.70 16.93
C GLN A 242 7.91 -17.87 16.34
N LYS A 243 7.34 -19.07 16.45
CA LYS A 243 6.00 -19.37 15.96
C LYS A 243 4.92 -18.59 16.70
N TRP A 244 5.05 -18.44 18.01
CA TRP A 244 4.07 -17.80 18.89
C TRP A 244 4.25 -16.30 19.04
N PHE A 245 5.36 -15.71 18.58
CA PHE A 245 5.69 -14.31 18.84
C PHE A 245 4.56 -13.35 18.44
N VAL A 246 4.11 -13.45 17.18
CA VAL A 246 3.06 -12.57 16.64
C VAL A 246 1.70 -12.85 17.26
N PRO A 247 1.23 -14.11 17.38
CA PRO A 247 -0.01 -14.38 18.09
C PRO A 247 -0.02 -13.85 19.53
N LEU A 248 1.08 -14.01 20.27
CA LEU A 248 1.20 -13.52 21.64
C LEU A 248 1.22 -11.99 21.73
N SER A 249 1.85 -11.29 20.79
CA SER A 249 1.92 -9.82 20.81
C SER A 249 0.55 -9.16 20.61
N ARG A 250 -0.38 -9.88 19.99
CA ARG A 250 -1.77 -9.46 19.74
C ARG A 250 -2.72 -9.71 20.92
N LEU A 251 -2.31 -10.44 21.95
CA LEU A 251 -3.15 -10.72 23.13
C LEU A 251 -3.24 -9.55 24.12
N GLY A 252 -2.49 -8.46 23.90
CA GLY A 252 -2.58 -7.22 24.68
C GLY A 252 -1.30 -6.86 25.44
N ASP A 253 -1.34 -5.73 26.14
CA ASP A 253 -0.16 -5.11 26.78
C ASP A 253 0.59 -6.05 27.73
N ASN A 254 -0.15 -6.80 28.57
CA ASN A 254 0.47 -7.74 29.52
C ASN A 254 1.32 -8.82 28.80
N HIS A 255 0.91 -9.25 27.61
CA HIS A 255 1.68 -10.23 26.83
C HIS A 255 2.85 -9.56 26.10
N GLN A 256 2.71 -8.32 25.65
CA GLN A 256 3.83 -7.56 25.10
C GLN A 256 4.92 -7.34 26.16
N ASP A 257 4.56 -7.07 27.42
CA ASP A 257 5.49 -7.02 28.54
C ASP A 257 6.26 -8.33 28.74
N LYS A 258 5.54 -9.46 28.78
CA LYS A 258 6.15 -10.79 28.90
C LYS A 258 7.06 -11.10 27.71
N LEU A 259 6.60 -10.85 26.49
CA LEU A 259 7.40 -11.04 25.27
C LEU A 259 8.70 -10.24 25.33
N PHE A 260 8.64 -8.97 25.73
CA PHE A 260 9.84 -8.13 25.80
C PHE A 260 10.83 -8.68 26.84
N SER A 261 10.35 -9.08 28.02
CA SER A 261 11.16 -9.74 29.06
C SER A 261 11.84 -11.01 28.52
N VAL A 262 11.09 -11.85 27.81
CA VAL A 262 11.59 -13.09 27.22
C VAL A 262 12.61 -12.81 26.11
N VAL A 263 12.33 -11.89 25.19
CA VAL A 263 13.27 -11.49 24.12
C VAL A 263 14.57 -11.01 24.74
N ARG A 264 14.52 -10.15 25.77
CA ARG A 264 15.71 -9.67 26.48
C ARG A 264 16.57 -10.80 26.99
N LYS A 265 15.96 -11.82 27.61
CA LYS A 265 16.66 -13.00 28.12
C LYS A 265 17.31 -13.80 26.99
N PHE A 266 16.62 -13.97 25.87
CA PHE A 266 17.06 -14.77 24.74
C PHE A 266 18.25 -14.15 23.99
N ILE A 267 18.26 -12.82 23.82
CA ILE A 267 19.31 -12.10 23.05
C ILE A 267 20.34 -11.38 23.92
N GLN A 268 20.32 -11.57 25.25
CA GLN A 268 21.21 -10.83 26.17
C GLN A 268 22.69 -10.93 25.79
N ASN A 269 23.12 -12.14 25.40
CA ASN A 269 24.51 -12.47 25.09
C ASN A 269 24.72 -12.96 23.65
N HIS A 270 23.71 -12.83 22.78
CA HIS A 270 23.74 -13.32 21.40
C HIS A 270 23.20 -12.25 20.45
N LYS A 271 23.56 -12.34 19.16
CA LYS A 271 22.90 -11.51 18.16
C LYS A 271 21.48 -11.99 17.95
N ALA A 272 20.56 -11.06 17.66
CA ALA A 272 19.17 -11.40 17.43
C ALA A 272 18.99 -12.33 16.21
N SER A 273 19.78 -12.13 15.15
CA SER A 273 19.82 -13.00 13.95
C SER A 273 20.16 -14.45 14.26
N ASP A 274 21.02 -14.70 15.25
CA ASP A 274 21.49 -16.05 15.59
C ASP A 274 20.43 -16.80 16.40
N ILE A 275 19.60 -16.07 17.16
CA ILE A 275 18.54 -16.63 17.99
C ILE A 275 17.23 -16.76 17.21
N PHE A 276 16.95 -15.79 16.33
CA PHE A 276 15.74 -15.68 15.54
C PHE A 276 16.10 -15.59 14.06
N PRO A 277 16.38 -16.72 13.38
CA PRO A 277 16.72 -16.73 11.96
C PRO A 277 15.59 -16.17 11.09
N ASP A 278 14.33 -16.30 11.50
CA ASP A 278 13.18 -15.74 10.78
C ASP A 278 13.18 -14.20 10.84
N LYS A 279 13.42 -13.57 9.68
CA LYS A 279 13.41 -12.10 9.54
C LYS A 279 12.06 -11.49 9.90
N TYR A 280 10.94 -12.18 9.63
CA TYR A 280 9.61 -11.67 9.97
C TYR A 280 9.44 -11.55 11.48
N VAL A 281 9.90 -12.55 12.24
CA VAL A 281 9.88 -12.48 13.71
C VAL A 281 10.75 -11.34 14.22
N ARG A 282 11.95 -11.14 13.65
CA ARG A 282 12.83 -10.01 14.03
C ARG A 282 12.20 -8.65 13.73
N GLN A 283 11.49 -8.52 12.60
CA GLN A 283 10.74 -7.30 12.27
C GLN A 283 9.65 -7.01 13.31
N GLU A 284 8.91 -8.03 13.72
CA GLU A 284 7.87 -7.89 14.74
C GLU A 284 8.44 -7.59 16.14
N ILE A 285 9.62 -8.15 16.47
CA ILE A 285 10.37 -7.76 17.67
C ILE A 285 10.72 -6.28 17.63
N VAL A 286 11.28 -5.80 16.51
CA VAL A 286 11.66 -4.38 16.38
C VAL A 286 10.45 -3.46 16.52
N LYS A 287 9.28 -3.82 15.96
CA LYS A 287 8.04 -3.05 16.11
C LYS A 287 7.60 -2.87 17.57
N MET A 288 7.99 -3.77 18.48
CA MET A 288 7.75 -3.56 19.91
C MET A 288 8.40 -2.27 20.43
N GLY A 289 9.46 -1.77 19.77
CA GLY A 289 10.08 -0.49 20.08
C GLY A 289 9.12 0.69 20.02
N GLU A 290 8.15 0.67 19.10
CA GLU A 290 7.11 1.71 19.01
C GLU A 290 6.15 1.62 20.20
N TRP A 291 5.74 0.40 20.56
CA TRP A 291 4.91 0.16 21.74
C TRP A 291 5.62 0.61 23.02
N LEU A 292 6.90 0.26 23.22
CA LEU A 292 7.70 0.70 24.36
C LEU A 292 7.72 2.24 24.49
N ILE A 293 7.91 2.95 23.37
CA ILE A 293 7.86 4.42 23.36
C ILE A 293 6.46 4.93 23.73
N SER A 294 5.39 4.32 23.19
CA SER A 294 4.01 4.67 23.55
C SER A 294 3.71 4.50 25.05
N LYS A 295 4.39 3.57 25.72
CA LYS A 295 4.32 3.34 27.17
C LYS A 295 5.33 4.18 27.98
N LYS A 296 6.00 5.15 27.36
CA LYS A 296 7.05 6.00 27.96
C LYS A 296 8.28 5.23 28.45
N ARG A 297 8.51 4.01 27.93
CA ARG A 297 9.64 3.13 28.27
C ARG A 297 10.80 3.34 27.30
N ILE A 298 11.24 4.58 27.15
CA ILE A 298 12.16 4.99 26.09
C ILE A 298 13.54 4.34 26.23
N GLY A 299 14.03 4.16 27.45
CA GLY A 299 15.32 3.50 27.70
C GLY A 299 15.36 2.05 27.19
N GLU A 300 14.24 1.33 27.29
CA GLU A 300 14.12 -0.04 26.79
C GLU A 300 13.95 -0.10 25.27
N SER A 301 13.27 0.89 24.68
CA SER A 301 13.25 1.04 23.22
C SER A 301 14.65 1.32 22.68
N CYS A 302 15.42 2.17 23.34
CA CYS A 302 16.83 2.38 23.01
C CYS A 302 17.66 1.10 23.12
N TRP A 303 17.49 0.33 24.20
CA TRP A 303 18.15 -0.96 24.35
C TRP A 303 17.82 -1.91 23.19
N LEU A 304 16.55 -1.94 22.76
CA LEU A 304 16.13 -2.74 21.62
C LEU A 304 16.82 -2.26 20.33
N ILE A 305 16.90 -0.94 20.11
CA ILE A 305 17.62 -0.41 18.95
C ILE A 305 19.10 -0.80 18.99
N ASP A 306 19.76 -0.68 20.14
CA ASP A 306 21.17 -1.07 20.30
C ASP A 306 21.41 -2.53 19.93
N ARG A 307 20.42 -3.43 20.10
CA ARG A 307 20.54 -4.85 19.77
C ARG A 307 20.25 -5.22 18.32
N PHE A 308 19.54 -4.35 17.60
CA PHE A 308 19.11 -4.61 16.21
C PHE A 308 19.74 -3.64 15.18
N ILE A 309 20.52 -2.64 15.62
CA ILE A 309 21.12 -1.64 14.72
C ILE A 309 22.09 -2.23 13.69
N ASP A 310 22.64 -3.40 13.99
CA ASP A 310 23.55 -4.16 13.12
C ASP A 310 22.90 -5.48 12.64
N ASP A 311 21.55 -5.57 12.61
CA ASP A 311 20.84 -6.73 12.05
C ASP A 311 21.16 -6.89 10.56
N PRO A 312 21.35 -8.13 10.07
CA PRO A 312 21.69 -8.37 8.66
C PRO A 312 20.53 -8.18 7.68
N ASP A 313 19.29 -7.88 8.12
CA ASP A 313 18.13 -7.69 7.21
C ASP A 313 17.78 -6.20 6.98
N PRO A 314 17.88 -5.68 5.74
CA PRO A 314 18.20 -6.40 4.50
C PRO A 314 19.71 -6.62 4.34
N GLU A 315 20.06 -7.65 3.57
CA GLU A 315 21.45 -8.05 3.36
C GLU A 315 22.27 -6.93 2.70
N ILE A 316 23.58 -7.03 2.88
CA ILE A 316 24.53 -6.16 2.16
C ILE A 316 24.52 -6.63 0.71
N PRO A 317 24.32 -5.73 -0.27
CA PRO A 317 24.36 -6.10 -1.67
C PRO A 317 25.69 -6.78 -2.03
N ALA A 318 25.61 -8.00 -2.54
CA ALA A 318 26.75 -8.71 -3.11
C ALA A 318 27.03 -8.15 -4.51
N GLU A 319 28.28 -8.23 -4.95
CA GLU A 319 28.67 -7.83 -6.32
C GLU A 319 28.08 -8.79 -7.38
N ASP A 320 27.76 -10.04 -6.99
CA ASP A 320 27.17 -11.05 -7.85
C ASP A 320 25.64 -11.12 -7.66
N ASN A 321 24.92 -10.88 -8.76
CA ASN A 321 23.47 -10.69 -8.88
C ASN A 321 22.60 -11.90 -8.50
N ASP A 322 22.44 -12.23 -7.21
CA ASP A 322 21.26 -13.00 -6.78
C ASP A 322 20.06 -12.05 -6.65
N GLU A 323 19.18 -12.06 -7.66
CA GLU A 323 18.09 -11.10 -7.87
C GLU A 323 17.07 -10.99 -6.71
N ASN A 324 16.96 -12.01 -5.85
CA ASN A 324 15.91 -12.04 -4.83
C ASN A 324 16.26 -11.31 -3.52
N ASP A 325 17.53 -11.31 -3.09
CA ASP A 325 17.88 -10.80 -1.76
C ASP A 325 18.19 -9.29 -1.74
N ASN A 326 18.46 -8.70 -2.92
CA ASN A 326 18.73 -7.26 -3.08
C ASN A 326 17.63 -6.49 -3.83
N ARG A 327 16.42 -7.04 -3.89
CA ARG A 327 15.29 -6.47 -4.65
C ARG A 327 15.10 -4.97 -4.43
N TYR A 328 15.00 -4.51 -3.18
CA TYR A 328 14.77 -3.09 -2.88
C TYR A 328 15.96 -2.19 -3.22
N HIS A 329 17.19 -2.71 -3.12
CA HIS A 329 18.36 -1.97 -3.54
C HIS A 329 18.30 -1.69 -5.05
N ASN A 330 18.03 -2.73 -5.82
CA ASN A 330 17.96 -2.68 -7.28
C ASN A 330 16.76 -1.84 -7.75
N GLU A 331 15.60 -1.96 -7.09
CA GLU A 331 14.44 -1.12 -7.38
C GLU A 331 14.76 0.39 -7.23
N ILE A 332 15.58 0.78 -6.25
CA ILE A 332 16.03 2.19 -6.09
C ILE A 332 16.97 2.60 -7.23
N ILE A 333 17.90 1.72 -7.63
CA ILE A 333 18.81 1.98 -8.77
C ILE A 333 18.01 2.19 -10.06
N GLU A 334 16.97 1.39 -10.27
CA GLU A 334 16.04 1.48 -11.40
C GLU A 334 15.10 2.70 -11.33
N GLY A 335 15.13 3.46 -10.23
CA GLY A 335 14.31 4.66 -10.05
C GLY A 335 12.86 4.39 -9.62
N LYS A 336 12.57 3.19 -9.11
CA LYS A 336 11.25 2.86 -8.54
C LYS A 336 11.10 3.47 -7.14
N ASP A 337 9.87 3.85 -6.81
CA ASP A 337 9.50 4.30 -5.47
C ASP A 337 9.14 3.09 -4.60
N ILE A 338 9.68 3.03 -3.38
CA ILE A 338 9.47 1.92 -2.44
C ILE A 338 8.65 2.43 -1.27
N SER A 339 7.41 1.97 -1.19
CA SER A 339 6.44 2.39 -0.16
C SER A 339 6.26 1.36 0.97
N ILE A 340 6.82 0.15 0.82
CA ILE A 340 6.59 -0.95 1.76
C ILE A 340 7.80 -1.13 2.67
N ILE A 341 7.55 -1.30 3.97
CA ILE A 341 8.57 -1.63 4.97
C ILE A 341 8.42 -3.10 5.36
N THR A 342 9.40 -3.90 4.99
CA THR A 342 9.41 -5.37 5.13
C THR A 342 10.78 -5.89 5.55
N THR A 343 11.62 -5.05 6.16
CA THR A 343 12.95 -5.41 6.65
C THR A 343 13.16 -4.94 8.09
N VAL A 344 14.07 -5.60 8.81
CA VAL A 344 14.37 -5.28 10.20
C VAL A 344 14.90 -3.86 10.34
N LEU A 345 15.94 -3.49 9.58
CA LEU A 345 16.52 -2.15 9.63
C LEU A 345 15.56 -1.07 9.10
N GLY A 346 14.64 -1.43 8.20
CA GLY A 346 13.55 -0.56 7.76
C GLY A 346 12.62 -0.21 8.93
N HIS A 347 12.07 -1.22 9.62
CA HIS A 347 11.25 -0.98 10.81
C HIS A 347 12.02 -0.26 11.92
N LEU A 348 13.32 -0.52 12.04
CA LEU A 348 14.16 0.14 13.03
C LEU A 348 14.25 1.66 12.80
N ALA A 349 14.33 2.10 11.54
CA ALA A 349 14.31 3.52 11.20
C ALA A 349 13.03 4.23 11.68
N TRP A 350 11.88 3.54 11.61
CA TRP A 350 10.59 4.04 12.13
C TRP A 350 10.56 4.12 13.66
N VAL A 351 11.12 3.13 14.35
CA VAL A 351 11.26 3.19 15.81
C VAL A 351 12.16 4.37 16.21
N ILE A 352 13.28 4.57 15.52
CA ILE A 352 14.20 5.70 15.74
C ILE A 352 13.47 7.03 15.47
N GLN A 353 12.64 7.11 14.43
CA GLN A 353 11.82 8.30 14.15
C GLN A 353 10.98 8.68 15.37
N LYS A 354 10.35 7.71 16.04
CA LYS A 354 9.55 7.97 17.24
C LYS A 354 10.39 8.51 18.41
N LEU A 355 11.70 8.25 18.47
CA LEU A 355 12.57 8.88 19.48
C LEU A 355 12.80 10.38 19.23
N THR A 356 12.77 10.81 17.96
CA THR A 356 13.12 12.20 17.57
C THR A 356 12.14 13.25 18.10
N VAL A 357 10.92 12.85 18.47
CA VAL A 357 9.91 13.75 19.02
C VAL A 357 10.14 14.07 20.51
N HIS A 358 11.08 13.37 21.15
CA HIS A 358 11.48 13.57 22.54
C HIS A 358 12.81 14.33 22.60
N LYS A 359 12.80 15.55 23.12
CA LYS A 359 13.95 16.48 23.10
C LYS A 359 15.19 15.87 23.75
N GLU A 360 15.02 15.21 24.89
CA GLU A 360 16.06 14.55 25.66
C GLU A 360 16.70 13.35 24.93
N HIS A 361 16.08 12.86 23.86
CA HIS A 361 16.53 11.68 23.11
C HIS A 361 16.92 11.99 21.66
N ILE A 362 16.82 13.25 21.21
CA ILE A 362 17.14 13.62 19.82
C ILE A 362 18.59 13.31 19.45
N GLU A 363 19.54 13.53 20.36
CA GLU A 363 20.96 13.21 20.17
C GLU A 363 21.17 11.71 19.93
N LYS A 364 20.50 10.89 20.75
CA LYS A 364 20.58 9.44 20.65
C LYS A 364 19.93 8.95 19.34
N ALA A 365 18.77 9.49 18.98
CA ALA A 365 18.10 9.22 17.71
C ALA A 365 18.97 9.62 16.49
N PHE A 366 19.66 10.75 16.59
CA PHE A 366 20.60 11.19 15.55
C PHE A 366 21.79 10.24 15.42
N SER A 367 22.35 9.78 16.55
CA SER A 367 23.45 8.80 16.53
C SER A 367 23.06 7.47 15.87
N TYR A 368 21.82 6.99 16.07
CA TYR A 368 21.32 5.79 15.40
C TYR A 368 21.06 6.02 13.91
N THR A 369 20.44 7.15 13.57
CA THR A 369 20.26 7.55 12.17
C THR A 369 21.60 7.60 11.44
N LEU A 370 22.64 8.16 12.06
CA LEU A 370 23.99 8.21 11.49
C LEU A 370 24.56 6.81 11.21
N LYS A 371 24.29 5.82 12.06
CA LYS A 371 24.70 4.43 11.79
C LYS A 371 23.98 3.87 10.57
N LEU A 372 22.66 4.01 10.49
CA LEU A 372 21.87 3.53 9.34
C LEU A 372 22.28 4.18 8.01
N THR A 373 22.57 5.49 8.00
CA THR A 373 23.00 6.20 6.78
C THR A 373 24.32 5.68 6.19
N LYS A 374 25.17 5.02 7.02
CA LYS A 374 26.44 4.44 6.59
C LYS A 374 26.30 3.05 5.98
N HIS A 375 25.13 2.41 6.08
CA HIS A 375 24.89 1.08 5.53
C HIS A 375 25.04 1.07 4.01
N ASN A 376 25.59 0.01 3.41
CA ASN A 376 25.83 -0.07 1.96
C ASN A 376 24.55 -0.23 1.14
N ASN A 377 23.51 -0.84 1.73
CA ASN A 377 22.23 -1.02 1.05
C ASN A 377 21.47 0.32 0.92
N LEU A 378 21.19 0.74 -0.32
CA LEU A 378 20.41 1.95 -0.65
C LEU A 378 19.03 1.98 0.00
N TYR A 379 18.38 0.83 0.21
CA TYR A 379 17.11 0.78 0.93
C TYR A 379 17.26 1.26 2.38
N VAL A 380 18.29 0.81 3.08
CA VAL A 380 18.57 1.25 4.47
C VAL A 380 18.88 2.75 4.50
N LYS A 381 19.62 3.26 3.49
CA LYS A 381 19.84 4.70 3.35
C LYS A 381 18.53 5.46 3.14
N LEU A 382 17.66 4.99 2.25
CA LEU A 382 16.34 5.57 2.01
C LEU A 382 15.50 5.59 3.29
N GLU A 383 15.43 4.49 4.03
CA GLU A 383 14.70 4.39 5.29
C GLU A 383 15.30 5.27 6.39
N SER A 384 16.62 5.42 6.44
CA SER A 384 17.28 6.32 7.39
C SER A 384 16.92 7.80 7.20
N LEU A 385 16.37 8.18 6.03
CA LEU A 385 15.87 9.54 5.83
C LEU A 385 14.60 9.83 6.63
N ILE A 386 13.82 8.82 7.05
CA ILE A 386 12.60 9.02 7.85
C ILE A 386 12.91 9.69 9.19
N PRO A 387 13.78 9.12 10.06
CA PRO A 387 14.16 9.82 11.28
C PRO A 387 14.92 11.12 10.96
N LEU A 388 15.70 11.18 9.87
CA LEU A 388 16.43 12.40 9.50
C LEU A 388 15.50 13.58 9.15
N ILE A 389 14.33 13.33 8.54
CA ILE A 389 13.31 14.34 8.27
C ILE A 389 12.81 14.95 9.60
N GLU A 390 12.48 14.11 10.58
CA GLU A 390 12.02 14.60 11.88
C GLU A 390 13.11 15.32 12.68
N ILE A 391 14.36 14.84 12.58
CA ILE A 391 15.53 15.50 13.15
C ILE A 391 15.71 16.87 12.49
N SER A 392 15.56 16.97 11.17
CA SER A 392 15.64 18.24 10.44
C SER A 392 14.61 19.27 10.94
N ALA A 393 13.38 18.81 11.21
CA ALA A 393 12.32 19.63 11.78
C ALA A 393 12.64 20.13 13.21
N ARG A 394 13.46 19.39 13.96
CA ARG A 394 13.80 19.66 15.37
C ARG A 394 15.29 19.90 15.59
N ARG A 395 16.04 20.23 14.55
CA ARG A 395 17.52 20.32 14.57
C ARG A 395 18.05 21.34 15.58
N SER A 396 17.24 22.31 15.99
CA SER A 396 17.57 23.27 17.05
C SER A 396 17.69 22.63 18.44
N TRP A 397 17.24 21.39 18.60
CA TRP A 397 17.43 20.60 19.83
C TRP A 397 18.76 19.84 19.83
N LEU A 398 19.45 19.75 18.68
CA LEU A 398 20.79 19.20 18.63
C LEU A 398 21.78 20.18 19.27
N ASP A 399 22.81 19.64 19.91
CA ASP A 399 23.95 20.42 20.31
C ASP A 399 24.74 20.94 19.09
N LYS A 400 25.65 21.88 19.34
CA LYS A 400 26.41 22.54 18.26
C LYS A 400 27.30 21.57 17.46
N ALA A 401 27.80 20.50 18.08
CA ALA A 401 28.67 19.53 17.42
C ALA A 401 27.87 18.55 16.57
N SER A 402 26.76 18.04 17.12
CA SER A 402 25.79 17.19 16.43
C SER A 402 25.12 17.93 15.28
N TYR A 403 24.76 19.21 15.45
CA TYR A 403 24.23 20.04 14.37
C TYR A 403 25.21 20.14 13.19
N LYS A 404 26.51 20.39 13.44
CA LYS A 404 27.53 20.41 12.37
C LYS A 404 27.64 19.07 11.65
N THR A 405 27.54 17.98 12.40
CA THR A 405 27.57 16.62 11.86
C THR A 405 26.31 16.35 11.02
N PHE A 406 25.15 16.78 11.49
CA PHE A 406 23.88 16.71 10.76
C PHE A 406 23.95 17.49 9.45
N HIS A 407 24.43 18.73 9.51
CA HIS A 407 24.61 19.59 8.33
C HIS A 407 25.47 18.89 7.28
N LYS A 408 26.66 18.39 7.68
CA LYS A 408 27.55 17.64 6.79
C LYS A 408 26.86 16.39 6.22
N LEU A 409 26.23 15.58 7.08
CA LEU A 409 25.55 14.35 6.68
C LEU A 409 24.49 14.59 5.61
N VAL A 410 23.63 15.60 5.78
CA VAL A 410 22.55 15.90 4.83
C VAL A 410 23.12 16.27 3.45
N PHE A 411 24.19 17.07 3.40
CA PHE A 411 24.84 17.42 2.13
C PHE A 411 25.65 16.29 1.52
N ASP A 412 26.25 15.42 2.33
CA ASP A 412 26.91 14.21 1.85
C ASP A 412 25.88 13.26 1.21
N LEU A 413 24.72 13.06 1.85
CA LEU A 413 23.61 12.26 1.31
C LEU A 413 23.07 12.85 0.00
N LEU A 414 22.89 14.17 -0.05
CA LEU A 414 22.49 14.88 -1.27
C LEU A 414 23.48 14.64 -2.41
N SER A 415 24.78 14.77 -2.14
CA SER A 415 25.82 14.70 -3.17
C SER A 415 26.00 13.29 -3.72
N ASN A 416 25.91 12.27 -2.84
CA ASN A 416 26.24 10.89 -3.18
C ASN A 416 25.03 10.08 -3.65
N TYR A 417 23.81 10.46 -3.24
CA TYR A 417 22.61 9.65 -3.46
C TYR A 417 21.41 10.47 -3.99
N GLY A 418 21.53 11.79 -4.13
CA GLY A 418 20.46 12.65 -4.63
C GLY A 418 20.10 12.42 -6.10
N GLN A 419 20.88 11.63 -6.85
CA GLN A 419 20.57 11.18 -8.21
C GLN A 419 19.48 10.09 -8.26
N TYR A 420 19.23 9.39 -7.15
CA TYR A 420 18.20 8.35 -7.10
C TYR A 420 16.84 8.97 -6.78
N PRO A 421 15.81 8.83 -7.65
CA PRO A 421 14.53 9.53 -7.49
C PRO A 421 13.85 9.33 -6.12
N ALA A 422 13.82 8.09 -5.61
CA ALA A 422 13.22 7.78 -4.29
C ALA A 422 13.94 8.50 -3.14
N ILE A 423 15.28 8.54 -3.18
CA ILE A 423 16.11 9.22 -2.18
C ILE A 423 15.96 10.75 -2.33
N ALA A 424 16.00 11.27 -3.56
CA ALA A 424 15.81 12.69 -3.85
C ALA A 424 14.46 13.20 -3.33
N LYS A 425 13.39 12.42 -3.53
CA LYS A 425 12.06 12.71 -2.99
C LYS A 425 12.11 12.88 -1.47
N ARG A 426 12.66 11.92 -0.72
CA ARG A 426 12.78 12.04 0.75
C ARG A 426 13.72 13.16 1.19
N LEU A 427 14.80 13.43 0.46
CA LEU A 427 15.68 14.58 0.72
C LEU A 427 14.95 15.91 0.54
N CYS A 428 13.97 16.02 -0.37
CA CYS A 428 13.13 17.21 -0.46
C CYS A 428 12.46 17.50 0.89
N HIS A 429 11.95 16.47 1.58
CA HIS A 429 11.36 16.61 2.91
C HIS A 429 12.36 17.01 3.99
N VAL A 430 13.61 16.53 3.92
CA VAL A 430 14.67 17.01 4.82
C VAL A 430 14.88 18.52 4.65
N PHE A 431 14.98 19.00 3.41
CA PHE A 431 15.20 20.43 3.11
C PHE A 431 13.95 21.30 3.26
N TYR A 432 12.74 20.72 3.25
CA TYR A 432 11.53 21.45 3.66
C TYR A 432 11.66 21.96 5.09
N HIS A 433 12.38 21.24 5.96
CA HIS A 433 12.64 21.67 7.32
C HIS A 433 13.98 22.39 7.46
N PHE A 434 14.99 21.99 6.68
CA PHE A 434 16.34 22.57 6.75
C PHE A 434 16.53 23.78 5.83
N LYS A 435 15.89 24.89 6.22
CA LYS A 435 15.80 26.10 5.40
C LYS A 435 16.95 27.09 5.62
N GLU A 436 17.70 26.98 6.71
CA GLU A 436 18.76 27.92 7.12
C GLU A 436 20.11 27.69 6.42
N ILE A 437 20.06 27.46 5.10
CA ILE A 437 21.25 27.22 4.28
C ILE A 437 21.67 28.49 3.53
N THR A 438 22.92 28.50 3.07
CA THR A 438 23.51 29.59 2.27
C THR A 438 22.98 29.59 0.83
N SER A 439 23.26 30.66 0.07
CA SER A 439 22.88 30.75 -1.34
C SER A 439 23.52 29.66 -2.21
N SER A 440 24.80 29.35 -1.99
CA SER A 440 25.51 28.32 -2.75
C SER A 440 24.96 26.92 -2.46
N GLU A 441 24.62 26.66 -1.20
CA GLU A 441 23.96 25.42 -0.77
C GLU A 441 22.56 25.29 -1.35
N ALA A 442 21.77 26.37 -1.36
CA ALA A 442 20.45 26.36 -1.99
C ALA A 442 20.54 26.01 -3.47
N VAL A 443 21.49 26.59 -4.21
CA VAL A 443 21.74 26.23 -5.62
C VAL A 443 22.09 24.75 -5.76
N LYS A 444 22.94 24.22 -4.88
CA LYS A 444 23.29 22.79 -4.86
C LYS A 444 22.07 21.90 -4.63
N VAL A 445 21.24 22.23 -3.64
CA VAL A 445 19.98 21.52 -3.33
C VAL A 445 19.06 21.52 -4.54
N LEU A 446 18.80 22.68 -5.14
CA LEU A 446 17.87 22.80 -6.27
C LEU A 446 18.38 22.04 -7.51
N ASN A 447 19.68 22.15 -7.82
CA ASN A 447 20.25 21.47 -8.99
C ASN A 447 20.22 19.95 -8.86
N THR A 448 20.47 19.41 -7.66
CA THR A 448 20.42 17.96 -7.43
C THR A 448 18.97 17.45 -7.39
N LEU A 449 18.08 18.13 -6.66
CA LEU A 449 16.72 17.63 -6.41
C LEU A 449 15.71 17.94 -7.53
N ARG A 450 16.11 18.65 -8.59
CA ARG A 450 15.26 18.92 -9.78
C ARG A 450 14.71 17.68 -10.48
N ILE A 451 15.26 16.50 -10.18
CA ILE A 451 14.76 15.22 -10.69
C ILE A 451 13.44 14.78 -10.04
N SER A 452 13.02 15.40 -8.94
CA SER A 452 11.77 15.09 -8.23
C SER A 452 10.80 16.28 -8.31
N SER A 453 9.54 16.01 -8.64
CA SER A 453 8.46 17.01 -8.63
C SER A 453 8.20 17.62 -7.25
N GLU A 454 8.50 16.85 -6.21
CA GLU A 454 8.41 17.21 -4.80
C GLU A 454 9.45 18.28 -4.45
N SER A 455 10.43 18.59 -5.31
CA SER A 455 11.30 19.75 -5.07
C SER A 455 10.62 21.09 -5.35
N ALA A 456 9.42 21.14 -5.96
CA ALA A 456 8.75 22.40 -6.35
C ALA A 456 8.66 23.45 -5.22
N PRO A 457 8.24 23.11 -3.98
CA PRO A 457 8.21 24.09 -2.90
C PRO A 457 9.58 24.64 -2.53
N LEU A 458 10.67 23.87 -2.71
CA LEU A 458 12.04 24.32 -2.43
C LEU A 458 12.47 25.37 -3.46
N PHE A 459 12.19 25.16 -4.74
CA PHE A 459 12.49 26.13 -5.80
C PHE A 459 11.86 27.49 -5.49
N ILE A 460 10.57 27.47 -5.16
CA ILE A 460 9.83 28.69 -4.83
C ILE A 460 10.37 29.32 -3.55
N TYR A 461 10.54 28.53 -2.50
CA TYR A 461 10.99 29.02 -1.21
C TYR A 461 12.38 29.69 -1.28
N PHE A 462 13.35 29.02 -1.89
CA PHE A 462 14.72 29.52 -1.97
C PHE A 462 14.89 30.67 -2.97
N SER A 463 14.04 30.74 -3.99
CA SER A 463 14.07 31.86 -4.96
C SER A 463 13.39 33.12 -4.42
N ILE A 464 12.29 32.97 -3.68
CA ILE A 464 11.39 34.09 -3.39
C ILE A 464 11.37 34.44 -1.90
N PHE A 465 11.20 33.44 -1.03
CA PHE A 465 10.83 33.68 0.37
C PHE A 465 12.01 33.65 1.35
N ARG A 466 13.08 32.91 1.04
CA ARG A 466 14.21 32.66 1.95
C ARG A 466 14.90 33.94 2.43
N LYS A 467 15.09 34.91 1.54
CA LYS A 467 15.74 36.19 1.86
C LYS A 467 14.95 36.98 2.91
N LYS A 468 13.63 37.02 2.80
CA LYS A 468 12.74 37.73 3.73
C LYS A 468 12.66 36.99 5.09
N HIS A 469 12.53 35.66 5.07
CA HIS A 469 12.31 34.86 6.28
C HIS A 469 13.48 34.81 7.26
N PHE A 470 14.73 34.89 6.80
CA PHE A 470 15.88 35.02 7.70
C PHE A 470 16.73 36.24 7.35
N SER A 471 16.08 37.40 7.26
CA SER A 471 16.75 38.69 7.04
C SER A 471 17.78 39.05 8.13
N HIS A 472 17.71 38.41 9.29
CA HIS A 472 18.63 38.58 10.43
C HIS A 472 19.88 37.68 10.37
N GLN A 473 19.95 36.74 9.43
CA GLN A 473 21.11 35.87 9.23
C GLN A 473 22.08 36.48 8.22
N GLU A 474 23.14 35.73 7.87
CA GLU A 474 24.05 36.14 6.79
C GLU A 474 23.29 36.50 5.50
N PRO A 475 23.80 37.47 4.71
CA PRO A 475 23.16 37.90 3.48
C PRO A 475 22.89 36.73 2.54
N TYR A 476 21.61 36.49 2.26
CA TYR A 476 21.17 35.51 1.28
C TYR A 476 20.91 36.19 -0.07
N ASP A 477 21.70 35.83 -1.08
CA ASP A 477 21.48 36.20 -2.47
C ASP A 477 20.57 35.17 -3.19
N PRO A 478 19.36 35.56 -3.63
CA PRO A 478 18.45 34.68 -4.34
C PRO A 478 18.78 34.54 -5.84
N SER A 479 19.76 35.27 -6.39
CA SER A 479 20.04 35.29 -7.83
C SER A 479 20.26 33.90 -8.43
N GLY A 480 21.09 33.07 -7.80
CA GLY A 480 21.36 31.68 -8.20
C GLY A 480 20.10 30.80 -8.14
N PRO A 481 19.40 30.73 -6.99
CA PRO A 481 18.13 30.01 -6.88
C PRO A 481 17.06 30.44 -7.88
N ILE A 482 16.91 31.75 -8.12
CA ILE A 482 16.00 32.29 -9.14
C ILE A 482 16.34 31.71 -10.51
N LYS A 483 17.63 31.75 -10.89
CA LYS A 483 18.09 31.16 -12.15
C LYS A 483 17.79 29.66 -12.24
N CYS A 484 18.00 28.89 -11.16
CA CYS A 484 17.64 27.48 -11.13
C CYS A 484 16.13 27.27 -11.37
N MET A 485 15.26 28.09 -10.77
CA MET A 485 13.82 28.02 -10.96
C MET A 485 13.41 28.40 -12.39
N GLU A 486 13.97 29.47 -12.93
CA GLU A 486 13.76 29.89 -14.32
C GLU A 486 14.20 28.81 -15.30
N ASP A 487 15.38 28.23 -15.11
CA ASP A 487 15.91 27.13 -15.93
C ASP A 487 14.94 25.94 -15.96
N VAL A 488 14.37 25.57 -14.80
CA VAL A 488 13.35 24.51 -14.72
C VAL A 488 12.08 24.89 -15.47
N ILE A 489 11.59 26.13 -15.33
CA ILE A 489 10.40 26.62 -16.02
C ILE A 489 10.59 26.63 -17.55
N PHE A 490 11.78 27.02 -18.03
CA PHE A 490 12.07 27.16 -19.45
C PHE A 490 12.44 25.85 -20.18
N GLN A 491 12.90 24.82 -19.46
CA GLN A 491 13.37 23.58 -20.09
C GLN A 491 12.29 22.88 -20.92
N THR A 492 12.58 22.62 -22.20
CA THR A 492 11.66 21.95 -23.12
C THR A 492 11.64 20.42 -22.97
N THR A 493 12.77 19.85 -22.54
CA THR A 493 13.02 18.41 -22.32
C THR A 493 13.19 18.03 -20.85
N GLY A 494 12.93 18.98 -19.93
CA GLY A 494 13.10 18.80 -18.49
C GLY A 494 11.97 18.01 -17.82
N ASN A 495 12.05 17.88 -16.49
CA ASN A 495 11.04 17.22 -15.67
C ASN A 495 9.71 18.01 -15.70
N ARG A 496 8.80 17.61 -16.59
CA ARG A 496 7.49 18.26 -16.77
C ARG A 496 6.63 18.20 -15.51
N ASN A 497 6.73 17.12 -14.73
CA ASN A 497 5.99 17.01 -13.48
C ASN A 497 6.45 18.10 -12.49
N LEU A 498 7.74 18.42 -12.44
CA LEU A 498 8.24 19.52 -11.61
C LEU A 498 7.68 20.89 -12.07
N GLN A 499 7.65 21.17 -13.37
CA GLN A 499 7.05 22.40 -13.90
C GLN A 499 5.56 22.53 -13.53
N ARG A 500 4.80 21.44 -13.73
CA ARG A 500 3.38 21.35 -13.32
C ARG A 500 3.22 21.59 -11.83
N SER A 501 4.06 20.97 -11.00
CA SER A 501 4.05 21.17 -9.55
C SER A 501 4.40 22.60 -9.15
N ILE A 502 5.33 23.29 -9.82
CA ILE A 502 5.62 24.71 -9.58
C ILE A 502 4.39 25.58 -9.91
N ALA A 503 3.76 25.36 -11.07
CA ALA A 503 2.55 26.10 -11.46
C ALA A 503 1.39 25.87 -10.46
N TRP A 504 1.20 24.62 -10.03
CA TRP A 504 0.23 24.29 -8.99
C TRP A 504 0.52 25.00 -7.67
N GLN A 505 1.78 25.02 -7.23
CA GLN A 505 2.19 25.71 -6.00
C GLN A 505 1.99 27.22 -6.09
N PHE A 506 2.29 27.86 -7.23
CA PHE A 506 1.98 29.28 -7.43
C PHE A 506 0.50 29.58 -7.22
N TRP A 507 -0.39 28.79 -7.83
CA TRP A 507 -1.82 28.93 -7.62
C TRP A 507 -2.20 28.76 -6.15
N ARG A 508 -1.74 27.69 -5.49
CA ARG A 508 -2.05 27.42 -4.08
C ARG A 508 -1.52 28.50 -3.12
N ILE A 509 -0.35 29.06 -3.39
CA ILE A 509 0.20 30.16 -2.59
C ILE A 509 -0.65 31.41 -2.75
N LEU A 510 -0.99 31.80 -3.98
CA LEU A 510 -1.81 32.99 -4.25
C LEU A 510 -3.25 32.86 -3.73
N GLN A 511 -3.79 31.65 -3.72
CA GLN A 511 -5.10 31.37 -3.12
C GLN A 511 -5.09 31.57 -1.60
N ASN A 512 -4.01 31.16 -0.92
CA ASN A 512 -3.92 31.19 0.55
C ASN A 512 -3.34 32.52 1.09
N ASN A 513 -2.47 33.18 0.35
CA ASN A 513 -1.83 34.42 0.74
C ASN A 513 -1.80 35.40 -0.43
N ARG A 514 -2.54 36.50 -0.27
CA ARG A 514 -2.70 37.51 -1.32
C ARG A 514 -1.55 38.50 -1.38
N ASP A 515 -0.85 38.71 -0.28
CA ASP A 515 0.18 39.75 -0.20
C ASP A 515 1.47 39.38 -0.98
N VAL A 516 1.55 38.14 -1.47
CA VAL A 516 2.70 37.63 -2.24
C VAL A 516 2.48 37.64 -3.75
N PHE A 517 1.40 38.28 -4.23
CA PHE A 517 1.12 38.39 -5.67
C PHE A 517 2.27 39.04 -6.44
N ASP A 518 2.79 40.17 -5.95
CA ASP A 518 3.87 40.90 -6.61
C ASP A 518 5.18 40.11 -6.67
N ASP A 519 5.43 39.26 -5.67
CA ASP A 519 6.61 38.40 -5.65
C ASP A 519 6.51 37.30 -6.75
N LEU A 520 5.30 36.81 -7.03
CA LEU A 520 5.04 35.69 -7.93
C LEU A 520 4.70 36.09 -9.37
N LYS A 521 4.09 37.27 -9.58
CA LYS A 521 3.53 37.69 -10.88
C LYS A 521 4.53 37.65 -12.02
N GLN A 522 5.81 37.92 -11.75
CA GLN A 522 6.87 37.91 -12.76
C GLN A 522 7.15 36.52 -13.36
N TYR A 523 6.79 35.44 -12.66
CA TYR A 523 7.08 34.07 -13.10
C TYR A 523 5.94 33.45 -13.92
N VAL A 524 4.71 33.95 -13.82
CA VAL A 524 3.57 33.46 -14.63
C VAL A 524 3.82 33.63 -16.14
N PRO A 525 4.34 34.78 -16.63
CA PRO A 525 4.73 34.89 -18.04
C PRO A 525 5.81 33.90 -18.47
N LEU A 526 6.70 33.47 -17.58
CA LEU A 526 7.74 32.50 -17.92
C LEU A 526 7.13 31.10 -18.14
N LEU A 527 6.17 30.71 -17.30
CA LEU A 527 5.41 29.46 -17.47
C LEU A 527 4.61 29.47 -18.79
N LEU A 528 4.05 30.61 -19.17
CA LEU A 528 3.33 30.77 -20.45
C LEU A 528 4.26 30.74 -21.67
N LYS A 529 5.53 31.15 -21.53
CA LYS A 529 6.51 31.12 -22.64
C LYS A 529 6.98 29.71 -22.98
N GLY A 530 6.96 28.78 -22.02
CA GLY A 530 7.36 27.39 -22.20
C GLY A 530 6.52 26.62 -23.22
N PRO A 531 6.87 25.36 -23.53
CA PRO A 531 6.06 24.56 -24.45
C PRO A 531 4.72 24.20 -23.83
N HIS A 532 3.70 24.08 -24.69
CA HIS A 532 2.32 23.82 -24.29
C HIS A 532 2.19 22.63 -23.32
N ASP A 533 1.49 22.87 -22.20
CA ASP A 533 1.14 21.87 -21.20
C ASP A 533 -0.22 22.23 -20.56
N GLY A 534 -1.24 21.42 -20.85
CA GLY A 534 -2.61 21.69 -20.40
C GLY A 534 -2.76 21.80 -18.88
N THR A 535 -1.98 21.03 -18.12
CA THR A 535 -2.02 21.08 -16.64
C THR A 535 -1.44 22.39 -16.12
N ILE A 536 -0.32 22.86 -16.66
CA ILE A 536 0.24 24.17 -16.30
C ILE A 536 -0.77 25.28 -16.60
N TYR A 537 -1.38 25.25 -17.79
CA TYR A 537 -2.32 26.28 -18.21
C TYR A 537 -3.60 26.27 -17.37
N GLN A 538 -4.06 25.10 -16.94
CA GLN A 538 -5.18 24.98 -16.00
C GLN A 538 -4.88 25.72 -14.68
N HIS A 539 -3.67 25.57 -14.13
CA HIS A 539 -3.30 26.28 -12.89
C HIS A 539 -3.18 27.80 -13.11
N ILE A 540 -2.62 28.25 -14.24
CA ILE A 540 -2.54 29.67 -14.57
C ILE A 540 -3.92 30.27 -14.75
N LYS A 541 -4.82 29.55 -15.42
CA LYS A 541 -6.22 29.93 -15.56
C LYS A 541 -6.91 30.04 -14.20
N SER A 542 -6.69 29.11 -13.28
CA SER A 542 -7.21 29.24 -11.91
C SER A 542 -6.67 30.48 -11.18
N ILE A 543 -5.40 30.85 -11.40
CA ILE A 543 -4.86 32.13 -10.89
C ILE A 543 -5.62 33.30 -11.51
N ILE A 544 -5.77 33.34 -12.83
CA ILE A 544 -6.48 34.42 -13.55
C ILE A 544 -7.91 34.55 -13.02
N ASP A 545 -8.67 33.45 -12.95
CA ASP A 545 -10.06 33.45 -12.51
C ASP A 545 -10.22 33.98 -11.06
N GLU A 546 -9.28 33.67 -10.17
CA GLU A 546 -9.30 34.13 -8.77
C GLU A 546 -8.81 35.57 -8.58
N TRP A 547 -7.96 36.08 -9.49
CA TRP A 547 -7.25 37.36 -9.33
C TRP A 547 -7.73 38.47 -10.26
N PHE A 548 -8.57 38.18 -11.25
CA PHE A 548 -8.97 39.16 -12.27
C PHE A 548 -9.59 40.44 -11.68
N ASP A 549 -10.43 40.31 -10.64
CA ASP A 549 -11.07 41.47 -10.00
C ASP A 549 -10.09 42.40 -9.27
N ARG A 550 -8.93 41.87 -8.87
CA ARG A 550 -7.93 42.60 -8.08
C ARG A 550 -6.84 43.18 -8.96
N GLU A 551 -6.35 42.36 -9.89
CA GLU A 551 -5.21 42.68 -10.76
C GLU A 551 -5.60 42.55 -12.24
N PRO A 552 -6.64 43.28 -12.70
CA PRO A 552 -7.26 43.08 -14.01
C PRO A 552 -6.28 43.30 -15.15
N SER A 553 -5.40 44.30 -15.05
CA SER A 553 -4.43 44.61 -16.10
C SER A 553 -3.45 43.45 -16.34
N THR A 554 -2.93 42.86 -15.26
CA THR A 554 -2.01 41.72 -15.33
C THR A 554 -2.71 40.46 -15.82
N CYS A 555 -3.88 40.15 -15.28
CA CYS A 555 -4.67 38.99 -15.67
C CYS A 555 -5.13 39.04 -17.14
N LYS A 556 -5.45 40.23 -17.68
CA LYS A 556 -5.74 40.43 -19.12
C LYS A 556 -4.56 40.02 -19.99
N VAL A 557 -3.35 40.47 -19.66
CA VAL A 557 -2.13 40.13 -20.41
C VAL A 557 -1.88 38.62 -20.39
N TRP A 558 -2.00 37.98 -19.23
CA TRP A 558 -1.84 36.52 -19.11
C TRP A 558 -2.89 35.75 -19.90
N THR A 559 -4.13 36.24 -19.93
CA THR A 559 -5.22 35.62 -20.68
C THR A 559 -4.96 35.62 -22.18
N ILE A 560 -4.56 36.78 -22.72
CA ILE A 560 -4.23 36.92 -24.14
C ILE A 560 -3.10 35.96 -24.51
N GLU A 561 -2.04 35.93 -23.70
CA GLU A 561 -0.88 35.08 -23.97
C GLU A 561 -1.22 33.58 -23.89
N LEU A 562 -2.02 33.18 -22.89
CA LEU A 562 -2.48 31.81 -22.73
C LEU A 562 -3.32 31.36 -23.95
N LEU A 563 -4.28 32.17 -24.40
CA LEU A 563 -5.11 31.85 -25.56
C LEU A 563 -4.30 31.83 -26.86
N ARG A 564 -3.33 32.73 -27.01
CA ARG A 564 -2.41 32.74 -28.16
C ARG A 564 -1.64 31.42 -28.24
N LYS A 565 -1.13 30.92 -27.11
CA LYS A 565 -0.41 29.64 -27.03
C LYS A 565 -1.30 28.44 -27.33
N VAL A 566 -2.52 28.44 -26.81
CA VAL A 566 -3.53 27.42 -27.10
C VAL A 566 -3.86 27.40 -28.61
N GLU A 567 -4.03 28.58 -29.23
CA GLU A 567 -4.25 28.70 -30.67
C GLU A 567 -3.06 28.15 -31.48
N GLU A 568 -1.82 28.50 -31.11
CA GLU A 568 -0.61 27.95 -31.74
C GLU A 568 -0.53 26.43 -31.66
N TYR A 569 -0.82 25.87 -30.49
CA TYR A 569 -0.81 24.43 -30.28
C TYR A 569 -1.90 23.71 -31.09
N SER A 570 -3.11 24.27 -31.15
CA SER A 570 -4.24 23.71 -31.90
C SER A 570 -3.92 23.50 -33.39
N LYS A 571 -3.09 24.37 -33.99
CA LYS A 571 -2.65 24.28 -35.39
C LYS A 571 -1.69 23.12 -35.64
N LEU A 572 -0.95 22.69 -34.62
CA LEU A 572 0.15 21.73 -34.76
C LEU A 572 -0.25 20.27 -34.53
N LYS A 573 -1.18 19.99 -33.60
CA LYS A 573 -1.44 18.61 -33.14
C LYS A 573 -2.90 18.11 -33.24
N GLY A 574 -3.84 18.93 -33.72
CA GLY A 574 -5.25 18.52 -33.86
C GLY A 574 -6.01 18.47 -32.51
N PRO A 575 -7.20 17.82 -32.47
CA PRO A 575 -8.29 18.07 -31.52
C PRO A 575 -8.11 17.43 -30.12
N GLN A 576 -6.97 17.66 -29.45
CA GLN A 576 -6.67 17.03 -28.15
C GLN A 576 -6.66 17.97 -26.95
N ASP A 577 -7.04 19.23 -27.12
CA ASP A 577 -6.95 20.23 -26.07
C ASP A 577 -8.32 20.79 -25.68
N PHE A 578 -8.45 21.15 -24.40
CA PHE A 578 -9.71 21.51 -23.75
C PHE A 578 -9.61 22.90 -23.13
N PHE A 579 -10.55 23.80 -23.46
CA PHE A 579 -10.64 25.11 -22.82
C PHE A 579 -12.05 25.37 -22.24
N GLU A 580 -12.14 25.60 -20.93
CA GLU A 580 -13.41 25.96 -20.26
C GLU A 580 -13.20 27.03 -19.16
N SER A 581 -13.47 28.32 -19.39
CA SER A 581 -13.59 29.32 -18.29
C SER A 581 -14.75 30.27 -18.54
N ASN A 582 -15.92 29.98 -17.98
CA ASN A 582 -17.07 30.87 -18.10
C ASN A 582 -16.82 32.18 -17.35
N LYS A 583 -16.23 32.10 -16.15
CA LYS A 583 -15.95 33.26 -15.30
C LYS A 583 -14.99 34.24 -15.97
N LEU A 584 -13.95 33.74 -16.65
CA LEU A 584 -13.03 34.60 -17.38
C LEU A 584 -13.72 35.41 -18.48
N PHE A 585 -14.57 34.75 -19.28
CA PHE A 585 -15.28 35.41 -20.38
C PHE A 585 -16.33 36.38 -19.88
N GLU A 586 -17.03 36.02 -18.81
CA GLU A 586 -17.96 36.91 -18.11
C GLU A 586 -17.26 38.19 -17.63
N HIS A 587 -16.14 38.02 -16.91
CA HIS A 587 -15.33 39.13 -16.42
C HIS A 587 -14.75 39.99 -17.54
N LEU A 588 -14.23 39.38 -18.61
CA LEU A 588 -13.73 40.12 -19.77
C LEU A 588 -14.85 40.91 -20.45
N ALA A 589 -16.05 40.35 -20.59
CA ALA A 589 -17.18 41.06 -21.19
C ALA A 589 -17.59 42.29 -20.38
N ASN A 590 -17.62 42.18 -19.05
CA ASN A 590 -17.99 43.26 -18.14
C ASN A 590 -16.93 44.38 -18.04
N HIS A 591 -15.64 44.01 -18.01
CA HIS A 591 -14.57 44.91 -17.58
C HIS A 591 -13.50 45.17 -18.66
N ALA A 592 -13.57 44.47 -19.79
CA ALA A 592 -12.58 44.53 -20.87
C ALA A 592 -13.16 44.08 -22.23
N PRO A 593 -14.27 44.67 -22.72
CA PRO A 593 -15.03 44.14 -23.85
C PRO A 593 -14.21 44.04 -25.15
N GLU A 594 -13.23 44.92 -25.36
CA GLU A 594 -12.30 44.81 -26.50
C GLU A 594 -11.42 43.56 -26.40
N THR A 595 -10.86 43.30 -25.21
CA THR A 595 -10.07 42.10 -24.93
C THR A 595 -10.93 40.85 -25.03
N PHE A 596 -12.19 40.91 -24.58
CA PHE A 596 -13.16 39.83 -24.78
C PHE A 596 -13.27 39.47 -26.26
N VAL A 597 -13.49 40.46 -27.14
CA VAL A 597 -13.64 40.24 -28.58
C VAL A 597 -12.39 39.57 -29.17
N THR A 598 -11.18 40.01 -28.77
CA THR A 598 -9.93 39.38 -29.18
C THR A 598 -9.86 37.91 -28.73
N CYS A 599 -10.13 37.65 -27.45
CA CYS A 599 -10.10 36.32 -26.86
C CYS A 599 -11.13 35.37 -27.51
N PHE A 600 -12.34 35.88 -27.74
CA PHE A 600 -13.44 35.16 -28.39
C PHE A 600 -13.06 34.68 -29.79
N LYS A 601 -12.43 35.56 -30.58
CA LYS A 601 -11.95 35.20 -31.93
C LYS A 601 -10.84 34.15 -31.91
N SER A 602 -9.90 34.22 -30.96
CA SER A 602 -8.87 33.18 -30.80
C SER A 602 -9.46 31.83 -30.40
N ILE A 603 -10.48 31.82 -29.53
CA ILE A 603 -11.21 30.59 -29.20
C ILE A 603 -11.96 30.03 -30.40
N LEU A 604 -12.69 30.86 -31.15
CA LEU A 604 -13.41 30.43 -32.34
C LEU A 604 -12.45 29.77 -33.34
N LYS A 605 -11.28 30.39 -33.58
CA LYS A 605 -10.27 29.84 -34.48
C LYS A 605 -9.71 28.52 -33.98
N SER A 606 -9.43 28.41 -32.68
CA SER A 606 -8.96 27.17 -32.07
C SER A 606 -10.03 26.07 -32.14
N HIS A 607 -11.30 26.42 -31.94
CA HIS A 607 -12.45 25.52 -32.08
C HIS A 607 -12.60 25.00 -33.51
N GLN A 608 -12.48 25.88 -34.51
CA GLN A 608 -12.48 25.49 -35.93
C GLN A 608 -11.34 24.51 -36.23
N ASN A 609 -10.16 24.71 -35.63
CA ASN A 609 -9.03 23.77 -35.70
C ASN A 609 -9.24 22.45 -34.93
N GLY A 610 -10.38 22.27 -34.26
CA GLY A 610 -10.74 21.02 -33.56
C GLY A 610 -10.52 21.03 -32.05
N MET A 611 -10.11 22.14 -31.46
CA MET A 611 -10.07 22.23 -30.00
C MET A 611 -11.48 22.10 -29.41
N TYR A 612 -11.61 21.32 -28.34
CA TYR A 612 -12.84 21.27 -27.57
C TYR A 612 -12.94 22.53 -26.72
N VAL A 613 -13.96 23.32 -26.98
CA VAL A 613 -14.35 24.46 -26.13
C VAL A 613 -15.49 23.96 -25.27
N GLY A 614 -15.36 24.06 -23.95
CA GLY A 614 -16.33 23.51 -23.00
C GLY A 614 -17.69 24.19 -23.08
N ASN A 615 -18.05 24.99 -22.08
CA ASN A 615 -19.35 25.65 -22.03
C ASN A 615 -19.46 26.81 -23.04
N ILE A 616 -19.64 26.47 -24.33
CA ILE A 616 -19.85 27.42 -25.43
C ILE A 616 -21.01 28.36 -25.13
N ASP A 617 -22.11 27.84 -24.56
CA ASP A 617 -23.28 28.65 -24.19
C ASP A 617 -22.91 29.70 -23.14
N GLY A 618 -22.09 29.36 -22.14
CA GLY A 618 -21.59 30.31 -21.15
C GLY A 618 -20.75 31.44 -21.76
N ILE A 619 -19.87 31.11 -22.71
CA ILE A 619 -19.06 32.11 -23.44
C ILE A 619 -19.96 33.02 -24.28
N ILE A 620 -20.97 32.45 -24.95
CA ILE A 620 -21.92 33.21 -25.77
C ILE A 620 -22.80 34.09 -24.88
N ASN A 621 -23.30 33.58 -23.75
CA ASN A 621 -24.11 34.35 -22.81
C ASN A 621 -23.31 35.52 -22.21
N SER A 622 -21.98 35.37 -22.05
CA SER A 622 -21.11 36.47 -21.62
C SER A 622 -21.13 37.65 -22.60
N THR A 623 -21.42 37.43 -23.90
CA THR A 623 -21.53 38.52 -24.89
C THR A 623 -22.70 39.47 -24.59
N GLU A 624 -23.70 39.03 -23.83
CA GLU A 624 -24.83 39.88 -23.43
C GLU A 624 -24.39 41.00 -22.49
N GLN A 625 -23.29 40.81 -21.78
CA GLN A 625 -22.75 41.74 -20.79
C GLN A 625 -21.92 42.87 -21.42
N ILE A 626 -21.60 42.77 -22.73
CA ILE A 626 -20.93 43.84 -23.48
C ILE A 626 -21.90 44.99 -23.71
N LYS A 627 -21.61 46.13 -23.09
CA LYS A 627 -22.44 47.35 -23.20
C LYS A 627 -22.28 48.10 -24.52
N ASP A 628 -21.14 47.95 -25.20
CA ASP A 628 -20.84 48.61 -26.46
C ASP A 628 -21.56 47.90 -27.64
N PRO A 629 -22.52 48.57 -28.31
CA PRO A 629 -23.27 47.98 -29.41
C PRO A 629 -22.40 47.64 -30.64
N GLU A 630 -21.36 48.42 -30.93
CA GLU A 630 -20.48 48.21 -32.09
C GLU A 630 -19.61 46.96 -31.88
N LEU A 631 -19.05 46.80 -30.67
CA LEU A 631 -18.29 45.59 -30.32
C LEU A 631 -19.19 44.35 -30.35
N LYS A 632 -20.42 44.44 -29.81
CA LYS A 632 -21.39 43.33 -29.82
C LYS A 632 -21.75 42.91 -31.26
N LYS A 633 -21.98 43.88 -32.14
CA LYS A 633 -22.22 43.65 -33.57
C LYS A 633 -21.02 43.01 -34.26
N SER A 634 -19.80 43.38 -33.87
CA SER A 634 -18.55 42.88 -34.48
C SER A 634 -18.30 41.38 -34.30
N ILE A 635 -18.88 40.76 -33.27
CA ILE A 635 -18.75 39.32 -32.97
C ILE A 635 -20.01 38.51 -33.28
N GLN A 636 -21.09 39.16 -33.74
CA GLN A 636 -22.38 38.50 -33.91
C GLN A 636 -22.36 37.40 -34.97
N LYS A 637 -21.54 37.57 -36.03
CA LYS A 637 -21.28 36.53 -37.04
C LYS A 637 -20.45 35.38 -36.47
N ASP A 638 -19.50 35.70 -35.59
CA ASP A 638 -18.59 34.74 -34.97
C ASP A 638 -19.33 33.82 -33.96
N ILE A 639 -20.32 34.36 -33.23
CA ILE A 639 -21.22 33.59 -32.35
C ILE A 639 -21.92 32.47 -33.12
N SER A 640 -22.45 32.77 -34.31
CA SER A 640 -23.14 31.79 -35.16
C SER A 640 -22.22 30.65 -35.60
N LEU A 641 -20.93 30.95 -35.84
CA LEU A 641 -19.92 29.97 -36.23
C LEU A 641 -19.51 29.08 -35.04
N LEU A 642 -19.48 29.62 -33.83
CA LEU A 642 -19.14 28.85 -32.63
C LEU A 642 -20.24 27.86 -32.21
N LYS A 643 -21.51 28.13 -32.59
CA LYS A 643 -22.65 27.23 -32.32
C LYS A 643 -22.78 26.05 -33.28
N GLN A 644 -22.01 26.02 -34.37
CA GLN A 644 -22.12 24.93 -35.34
C GLN A 644 -21.54 23.66 -34.72
N PRO A 645 -22.34 22.58 -34.56
CA PRO A 645 -21.79 21.31 -34.12
C PRO A 645 -20.75 20.83 -35.14
N LYS A 646 -19.62 20.30 -34.64
CA LYS A 646 -18.64 19.63 -35.49
C LYS A 646 -19.17 18.31 -36.01
#